data_AF-A0A5K7S805-F1
#
_entry.id   AF-A0A5K7S805-F1
#
_cell.length_a   1.000
_cell.length_b   1.000
_cell.length_c   1.000
_cell.angle_alpha   90.00
_cell.angle_beta   90.00
_cell.angle_gamma   90.00
#
_symmetry.space_group_name_H-M   'P 1'
#
loop_
_entity.id
_entity.type
_entity.pdbx_description
1 polymer ?
#
loop_
_entity_poly.entity_id
_entity_poly.type
_entity_poly.pdbx_seq_one_letter_code
_entity_poly.pdbx_strand_id
1 'polypeptide(L)'
;MLFFLAGCTTEKNTAVSRAYQNLTAHYNVYFNGKESLRTGVEKINNSVEDDYSKVLPLYKSSNPTTGKAATSQMENAIQKGSKLIQSHSITKKPKRRKHRSKAYIQFASRDEFNNWVDDAYILMGKAYFYQHNFASAIENFSYVVRKFPDDPSRYTAYVWLIRSYTEMGRYVEAFEIIQQLQLDENFPKKLSGELAVATSDYYARQLSYVEGIPFLSIAVKQTPQKLEKLRYKFILAQWYQETGNPEKASQTFREVARKNPPYKMEFNAQISAAGTFTGTGDVEKLKKELRRMLRDKKNLEFRDQIYFAMGNISMKEGKKDQAKQEYTKSASLSVDNLYQRALSCLSLAQIYFEEPEYKKAQAYYDSAMVVIDEKYPNYKQISDRHKSLTRLTDNIYAVEREDSLQRIAQMDEPSRNKLIDKWIAEVVEKEAKAKLAEANQMMDRGYFRQNESRFGLSQQQQSAGWYFYNPTTVAYGKVEFERLWGKRKLEDSWRRADKRTFADEMAEQAQDSILTDVGQSKKIKDPKNREYYTQDLPVNDSLMKVSHAKIRNALFNEGRIFKTDFSDFPRSIEAFEDLNKRYPENLFALSSWFELWDLYTKQANQEKADYYKNLITSKFPDSKYAKYLLNPNYFIELEAKSDSMNRLYQQAFLKFKEGQYTEAGKITDQILPLNPDSLLIPKVKFIKTVADGTASTRDVFGKMLAEYISSYPKAEPKPLAEKILKLIQDSTLVDYQKLVASGYLSDKINNPELLSANPKGSDEFGGKFSYDEDLLHYFVIAYPTNSKVDLNRLKFDLANYNIDHYTKIDFDIETQNLNNNNTLLLVRSLNDKEQGLIYFRSIIKKREVFEALKNIKYVNFIASSTNFREITADKDYAEYLKFFIKNYSQFITGDFSGELLPEPEELLAKARQEEEMLKEKGSFVSVAPTGSGLDIYSDVESGSQNFVVAVNNTKASLKQAIAGFNTHNRDQFRQADLSIRQSQVADYQLMIVSKFKTKNEAINYFTNTVANRKLFKSLDTLGYRNFIITDANLKKLTETRKIAEYLNFFKVKYIDSGAGSNKQSEAKPAYNGPFSPKTEGIQSFVLIIPKEETKPDALVEAIRQFNQKNYGSQSLQVTSSMLDDFRLMIKVEGISNAKSGLEYLRAIATDQQVYGPIQDANYRNFVITPENEAIFRQDKNILTYMEFYKQFYLKQ
;
A
#
# COMPACT_ATOMS: atom_id res chain seq x y z
N MET A 1 -58.52 -33.79 46.78
CA MET A 1 -57.48 -32.85 46.27
C MET A 1 -56.48 -33.51 45.32
N LEU A 2 -56.12 -34.79 45.47
CA LEU A 2 -55.20 -35.50 44.55
C LEU A 2 -55.77 -35.79 43.14
N PHE A 3 -57.10 -35.81 42.95
CA PHE A 3 -57.72 -36.04 41.62
C PHE A 3 -57.69 -34.81 40.68
N PHE A 4 -57.38 -33.60 41.18
CA PHE A 4 -57.30 -32.38 40.35
C PHE A 4 -55.91 -32.17 39.71
N LEU A 5 -54.87 -32.90 40.14
CA LEU A 5 -53.51 -32.78 39.61
C LEU A 5 -53.28 -33.62 38.33
N ALA A 6 -54.12 -34.61 38.04
CA ALA A 6 -53.99 -35.47 36.84
C ALA A 6 -54.55 -34.84 35.53
N GLY A 7 -55.06 -33.60 35.61
CA GLY A 7 -55.62 -32.86 34.47
C GLY A 7 -54.69 -31.81 33.83
N CYS A 8 -53.56 -31.49 34.47
CA CYS A 8 -52.72 -30.34 34.14
C CYS A 8 -51.54 -30.67 33.21
N THR A 9 -51.75 -31.53 32.22
CA THR A 9 -50.74 -31.90 31.21
C THR A 9 -50.80 -30.97 29.99
N THR A 10 -49.67 -30.68 29.35
CA THR A 10 -49.64 -30.02 28.02
C THR A 10 -50.32 -30.85 26.93
N GLU A 11 -50.44 -32.17 27.16
CA GLU A 11 -51.19 -33.11 26.31
C GLU A 11 -52.72 -32.95 26.35
N LYS A 12 -53.25 -31.99 27.13
CA LYS A 12 -54.70 -31.70 27.22
C LYS A 12 -54.94 -30.20 27.00
N ASN A 13 -55.82 -29.86 26.06
CA ASN A 13 -56.20 -28.46 25.80
C ASN A 13 -57.60 -28.12 26.36
N THR A 14 -57.66 -27.94 27.69
CA THR A 14 -58.86 -27.54 28.45
C THR A 14 -58.70 -26.13 29.03
N ALA A 15 -59.78 -25.49 29.47
CA ALA A 15 -59.68 -24.15 30.08
C ALA A 15 -58.81 -24.15 31.36
N VAL A 16 -58.95 -25.18 32.21
CA VAL A 16 -58.19 -25.33 33.45
C VAL A 16 -56.72 -25.62 33.16
N SER A 17 -56.43 -26.56 32.24
CA SER A 17 -55.04 -26.86 31.88
C SER A 17 -54.35 -25.65 31.24
N ARG A 18 -55.01 -24.90 30.35
CA ARG A 18 -54.46 -23.65 29.79
C ARG A 18 -54.20 -22.60 30.88
N ALA A 19 -55.13 -22.38 31.80
CA ALA A 19 -54.96 -21.40 32.87
C ALA A 19 -53.76 -21.75 33.79
N TYR A 20 -53.64 -23.03 34.17
CA TYR A 20 -52.52 -23.51 34.95
C TYR A 20 -51.17 -23.36 34.22
N GLN A 21 -51.12 -23.77 32.95
CA GLN A 21 -49.91 -23.71 32.13
C GLN A 21 -49.50 -22.25 31.85
N ASN A 22 -50.45 -21.35 31.61
CA ASN A 22 -50.18 -19.92 31.47
C ASN A 22 -49.64 -19.29 32.77
N LEU A 23 -50.23 -19.63 33.92
CA LEU A 23 -49.80 -19.08 35.21
C LEU A 23 -48.38 -19.52 35.56
N THR A 24 -48.12 -20.82 35.43
CA THR A 24 -46.81 -21.40 35.75
C THR A 24 -45.73 -21.00 34.76
N ALA A 25 -46.04 -20.94 33.45
CA ALA A 25 -45.13 -20.43 32.43
C ALA A 25 -44.71 -18.98 32.72
N HIS A 26 -45.66 -18.11 33.11
CA HIS A 26 -45.37 -16.71 33.41
C HIS A 26 -44.46 -16.56 34.64
N TYR A 27 -44.91 -17.02 35.81
CA TYR A 27 -44.24 -16.70 37.08
C TYR A 27 -43.02 -17.57 37.35
N ASN A 28 -43.02 -18.84 36.93
CA ASN A 28 -41.90 -19.74 37.23
C ASN A 28 -40.77 -19.63 36.19
N VAL A 29 -41.10 -19.22 34.96
CA VAL A 29 -40.16 -19.29 33.84
C VAL A 29 -39.94 -17.93 33.17
N TYR A 30 -40.97 -17.34 32.55
CA TYR A 30 -40.82 -16.10 31.77
C TYR A 30 -40.34 -14.92 32.62
N PHE A 31 -40.96 -14.69 33.78
CA PHE A 31 -40.59 -13.59 34.69
C PHE A 31 -39.11 -13.66 35.09
N ASN A 32 -38.65 -14.84 35.50
CA ASN A 32 -37.25 -15.07 35.89
C ASN A 32 -36.28 -14.87 34.72
N GLY A 33 -36.65 -15.32 33.52
CA GLY A 33 -35.83 -15.12 32.33
C GLY A 33 -35.77 -13.64 31.92
N LYS A 34 -36.89 -12.92 31.98
CA LYS A 34 -36.98 -11.48 31.71
C LYS A 34 -36.15 -10.65 32.68
N GLU A 35 -36.17 -11.01 33.96
CA GLU A 35 -35.38 -10.33 34.99
C GLU A 35 -33.87 -10.57 34.83
N SER A 36 -33.50 -11.80 34.43
CA SER A 36 -32.12 -12.13 34.03
C SER A 36 -31.66 -11.27 32.85
N LEU A 37 -32.48 -11.18 31.79
CA LEU A 37 -32.21 -10.31 30.63
C LEU A 37 -32.02 -8.85 31.07
N ARG A 38 -32.95 -8.30 31.87
CA ARG A 38 -32.90 -6.91 32.37
C ARG A 38 -31.58 -6.63 33.08
N THR A 39 -31.20 -7.49 34.02
CA THR A 39 -29.95 -7.38 34.78
C THR A 39 -28.73 -7.45 33.86
N GLY A 40 -28.76 -8.30 32.83
CA GLY A 40 -27.71 -8.41 31.83
C GLY A 40 -27.56 -7.15 30.98
N VAL A 41 -28.69 -6.55 30.55
CA VAL A 41 -28.69 -5.30 29.78
C VAL A 41 -28.16 -4.13 30.61
N GLU A 42 -28.53 -4.03 31.89
CA GLU A 42 -27.98 -3.03 32.81
C GLU A 42 -26.46 -3.18 32.95
N LYS A 43 -25.97 -4.41 33.08
CA LYS A 43 -24.54 -4.71 33.14
C LYS A 43 -23.81 -4.26 31.85
N ILE A 44 -24.38 -4.54 30.68
CA ILE A 44 -23.84 -4.08 29.39
C ILE A 44 -23.77 -2.54 29.36
N ASN A 45 -24.87 -1.87 29.70
CA ASN A 45 -24.96 -0.41 29.66
C ASN A 45 -23.99 0.28 30.63
N ASN A 46 -23.71 -0.34 31.78
CA ASN A 46 -22.77 0.16 32.78
C ASN A 46 -21.31 -0.16 32.44
N SER A 47 -21.04 -1.19 31.62
CA SER A 47 -19.69 -1.58 31.20
C SER A 47 -19.09 -0.69 30.12
N VAL A 48 -19.94 0.07 29.40
CA VAL A 48 -19.52 0.96 28.32
C VAL A 48 -19.63 2.41 28.76
N GLU A 49 -18.48 3.06 28.94
CA GLU A 49 -18.40 4.51 29.08
C GLU A 49 -18.64 5.21 27.73
N ASP A 50 -19.25 6.38 27.78
CA ASP A 50 -19.49 7.20 26.60
C ASP A 50 -18.24 8.01 26.23
N ASP A 51 -17.80 7.85 25.00
CA ASP A 51 -16.76 8.67 24.39
C ASP A 51 -17.41 9.85 23.67
N TYR A 52 -17.56 10.96 24.39
CA TYR A 52 -18.20 12.18 23.90
C TYR A 52 -17.40 12.92 22.81
N SER A 53 -16.17 12.49 22.51
CA SER A 53 -15.40 13.02 21.38
C SER A 53 -15.91 12.54 20.02
N LYS A 54 -16.81 11.55 20.01
CA LYS A 54 -17.44 10.96 18.82
C LYS A 54 -18.95 11.08 18.92
N VAL A 55 -19.63 10.96 17.77
CA VAL A 55 -21.09 10.76 17.76
C VAL A 55 -21.41 9.49 18.54
N LEU A 56 -22.19 9.62 19.61
CA LEU A 56 -22.48 8.47 20.47
C LEU A 56 -23.42 7.50 19.74
N PRO A 57 -23.18 6.17 19.86
CA PRO A 57 -24.13 5.19 19.36
C PRO A 57 -25.44 5.28 20.15
N LEU A 58 -26.57 5.05 19.47
CA LEU A 58 -27.88 5.03 20.12
C LEU A 58 -27.94 3.89 21.14
N TYR A 59 -27.44 2.71 20.77
CA TYR A 59 -27.33 1.56 21.65
C TYR A 59 -25.89 1.30 22.09
N LYS A 60 -25.63 1.30 23.40
CA LYS A 60 -24.30 0.92 23.95
C LYS A 60 -23.93 -0.53 23.63
N SER A 61 -24.93 -1.40 23.51
CA SER A 61 -24.76 -2.81 23.15
C SER A 61 -24.19 -3.03 21.75
N SER A 62 -24.18 -1.99 20.90
CA SER A 62 -23.58 -2.07 19.57
C SER A 62 -22.05 -2.08 19.60
N ASN A 63 -21.44 -1.76 20.74
CA ASN A 63 -19.99 -1.88 20.89
C ASN A 63 -19.59 -3.38 20.82
N PRO A 64 -18.72 -3.80 19.87
CA PRO A 64 -18.35 -5.21 19.67
C PRO A 64 -17.78 -5.90 20.92
N THR A 65 -17.19 -5.14 21.84
CA THR A 65 -16.63 -5.68 23.09
C THR A 65 -17.68 -6.13 24.10
N THR A 66 -18.95 -5.75 23.91
CA THR A 66 -20.03 -6.00 24.88
C THR A 66 -20.65 -7.39 24.77
N GLY A 67 -20.47 -8.12 23.67
CA GLY A 67 -21.08 -9.44 23.45
C GLY A 67 -20.75 -10.49 24.53
N LYS A 68 -19.66 -10.28 25.28
CA LYS A 68 -19.24 -11.15 26.40
C LYS A 68 -19.54 -10.57 27.80
N ALA A 69 -20.04 -9.34 27.90
CA ALA A 69 -20.15 -8.64 29.18
C ALA A 69 -21.21 -9.26 30.13
N ALA A 70 -22.26 -9.86 29.57
CA ALA A 70 -23.40 -10.40 30.31
C ALA A 70 -23.78 -11.84 29.90
N THR A 71 -22.81 -12.65 29.45
CA THR A 71 -23.06 -14.00 28.89
C THR A 71 -23.90 -14.87 29.82
N SER A 72 -23.58 -14.95 31.12
CA SER A 72 -24.33 -15.76 32.09
C SER A 72 -25.80 -15.34 32.22
N GLN A 73 -26.08 -14.04 32.23
CA GLN A 73 -27.45 -13.52 32.29
C GLN A 73 -28.24 -13.85 31.02
N MET A 74 -27.59 -13.75 29.86
CA MET A 74 -28.20 -14.09 28.57
C MET A 74 -28.45 -15.59 28.44
N GLU A 75 -27.50 -16.44 28.84
CA GLU A 75 -27.66 -17.90 28.86
C GLU A 75 -28.80 -18.35 29.75
N ASN A 76 -28.92 -17.77 30.95
CA ASN A 76 -30.05 -18.05 31.84
C ASN A 76 -31.38 -17.60 31.22
N ALA A 77 -31.44 -16.43 30.58
CA ALA A 77 -32.64 -15.99 29.86
C ALA A 77 -33.02 -16.96 28.72
N ILE A 78 -32.02 -17.46 27.97
CA ILE A 78 -32.20 -18.46 26.91
C ILE A 78 -32.71 -19.78 27.50
N GLN A 79 -32.09 -20.27 28.57
CA GLN A 79 -32.48 -21.51 29.24
C GLN A 79 -33.92 -21.43 29.77
N LYS A 80 -34.31 -20.30 30.36
CA LYS A 80 -35.70 -20.08 30.81
C LYS A 80 -36.66 -20.05 29.61
N GLY A 81 -36.36 -19.29 28.56
CA GLY A 81 -37.19 -19.25 27.34
C GLY A 81 -37.38 -20.65 26.74
N SER A 82 -36.29 -21.41 26.57
CA SER A 82 -36.31 -22.78 26.08
C SER A 82 -37.13 -23.71 26.98
N LYS A 83 -36.97 -23.61 28.30
CA LYS A 83 -37.76 -24.39 29.27
C LYS A 83 -39.27 -24.08 29.15
N LEU A 84 -39.64 -22.82 28.92
CA LEU A 84 -41.03 -22.43 28.74
C LEU A 84 -41.62 -23.14 27.53
N ILE A 85 -40.93 -23.07 26.40
CA ILE A 85 -41.35 -23.69 25.14
C ILE A 85 -41.47 -25.22 25.32
N GLN A 86 -40.46 -25.86 25.90
CA GLN A 86 -40.44 -27.31 26.10
C GLN A 86 -41.51 -27.82 27.06
N SER A 87 -41.73 -27.12 28.18
CA SER A 87 -42.54 -27.64 29.29
C SER A 87 -43.97 -27.13 29.32
N HIS A 88 -44.27 -26.02 28.64
CA HIS A 88 -45.54 -25.32 28.77
C HIS A 88 -46.25 -25.03 27.43
N SER A 89 -45.63 -25.33 26.29
CA SER A 89 -46.28 -25.24 24.97
C SER A 89 -47.49 -26.19 24.90
N ILE A 90 -48.59 -25.70 24.32
CA ILE A 90 -49.82 -26.47 24.12
C ILE A 90 -50.16 -26.40 22.64
N THR A 91 -49.78 -27.43 21.88
CA THR A 91 -50.06 -27.52 20.44
C THR A 91 -51.31 -28.34 20.12
N LYS A 92 -51.81 -29.13 21.08
CA LYS A 92 -53.00 -29.96 20.90
C LYS A 92 -54.23 -29.09 20.67
N LYS A 93 -54.98 -29.33 19.59
CA LYS A 93 -56.20 -28.56 19.28
C LYS A 93 -57.29 -28.76 20.36
N PRO A 94 -58.11 -27.73 20.67
CA PRO A 94 -59.17 -27.83 21.66
C PRO A 94 -60.30 -28.75 21.16
N LYS A 95 -61.02 -29.40 22.07
CA LYS A 95 -62.15 -30.29 21.72
C LYS A 95 -63.17 -29.55 20.85
N ARG A 96 -63.50 -30.13 19.69
CA ARG A 96 -64.44 -29.58 18.71
C ARG A 96 -65.84 -29.40 19.32
N ARG A 97 -66.43 -28.21 19.17
CA ARG A 97 -67.80 -27.90 19.59
C ARG A 97 -68.81 -28.15 18.46
N LYS A 98 -70.04 -28.56 18.81
CA LYS A 98 -71.15 -28.81 17.86
C LYS A 98 -71.62 -27.50 17.19
N HIS A 99 -71.80 -26.43 17.98
CA HIS A 99 -72.01 -25.07 17.48
C HIS A 99 -70.72 -24.26 17.63
N ARG A 100 -70.27 -23.64 16.54
CA ARG A 100 -68.97 -22.94 16.47
C ARG A 100 -69.20 -21.47 16.10
N SER A 101 -68.91 -20.57 17.03
CA SER A 101 -68.84 -19.14 16.73
C SER A 101 -67.60 -18.82 15.91
N LYS A 102 -67.60 -17.70 15.16
CA LYS A 102 -66.42 -17.20 14.43
C LYS A 102 -65.19 -17.08 15.35
N ALA A 103 -65.39 -16.56 16.56
CA ALA A 103 -64.35 -16.44 17.58
C ALA A 103 -63.80 -17.81 18.02
N TYR A 104 -64.64 -18.85 18.16
CA TYR A 104 -64.17 -20.19 18.49
C TYR A 104 -63.40 -20.82 17.33
N ILE A 105 -63.80 -20.59 16.09
CA ILE A 105 -63.08 -21.08 14.89
C ILE A 105 -61.68 -20.46 14.84
N GLN A 106 -61.58 -19.13 15.02
CA GLN A 106 -60.31 -18.40 15.05
C GLN A 106 -59.43 -18.80 16.25
N PHE A 107 -60.03 -19.05 17.41
CA PHE A 107 -59.30 -19.58 18.55
C PHE A 107 -58.77 -21.00 18.26
N ALA A 108 -59.62 -21.89 17.75
CA ALA A 108 -59.26 -23.29 17.50
C ALA A 108 -58.30 -23.47 16.31
N SER A 109 -58.18 -22.49 15.41
CA SER A 109 -57.22 -22.52 14.31
C SER A 109 -55.78 -22.24 14.76
N ARG A 110 -55.55 -21.66 15.94
CA ARG A 110 -54.22 -21.40 16.48
C ARG A 110 -53.40 -22.68 16.62
N ASP A 111 -52.10 -22.59 16.35
CA ASP A 111 -51.16 -23.70 16.51
C ASP A 111 -50.55 -23.77 17.91
N GLU A 112 -50.63 -22.67 18.65
CA GLU A 112 -50.17 -22.56 20.03
C GLU A 112 -51.28 -21.94 20.88
N PHE A 113 -51.47 -22.48 22.09
CA PHE A 113 -52.54 -22.12 23.01
C PHE A 113 -52.03 -21.59 24.36
N ASN A 114 -50.72 -21.59 24.59
CA ASN A 114 -50.09 -20.88 25.70
C ASN A 114 -49.72 -19.45 25.28
N ASN A 115 -50.07 -18.48 26.13
CA ASN A 115 -49.94 -17.05 25.82
C ASN A 115 -48.51 -16.50 25.98
N TRP A 116 -47.55 -17.31 26.44
CA TRP A 116 -46.19 -16.86 26.75
C TRP A 116 -45.11 -17.48 25.87
N VAL A 117 -45.49 -18.28 24.88
CA VAL A 117 -44.55 -19.01 24.02
C VAL A 117 -43.89 -18.07 23.01
N ASP A 118 -44.66 -17.21 22.37
CA ASP A 118 -44.15 -16.12 21.53
C ASP A 118 -43.22 -15.17 22.32
N ASP A 119 -43.64 -14.79 23.52
CA ASP A 119 -42.86 -14.02 24.49
C ASP A 119 -41.52 -14.71 24.86
N ALA A 120 -41.51 -16.04 24.99
CA ALA A 120 -40.30 -16.81 25.25
C ALA A 120 -39.32 -16.80 24.05
N TYR A 121 -39.83 -16.93 22.82
CA TYR A 121 -39.01 -16.76 21.62
C TYR A 121 -38.44 -15.33 21.51
N ILE A 122 -39.24 -14.30 21.81
CA ILE A 122 -38.76 -12.91 21.86
C ILE A 122 -37.67 -12.76 22.93
N LEU A 123 -37.86 -13.33 24.12
CA LEU A 123 -36.87 -13.30 25.21
C LEU A 123 -35.55 -13.94 24.78
N MET A 124 -35.60 -15.12 24.16
CA MET A 124 -34.42 -15.80 23.61
C MET A 124 -33.75 -14.98 22.51
N GLY A 125 -34.53 -14.42 21.58
CA GLY A 125 -34.02 -13.57 20.51
C GLY A 125 -33.27 -12.35 21.04
N LYS A 126 -33.83 -11.67 22.06
CA LYS A 126 -33.14 -10.54 22.72
C LYS A 126 -31.85 -10.97 23.39
N ALA A 127 -31.86 -12.11 24.09
CA ALA A 127 -30.66 -12.63 24.74
C ALA A 127 -29.55 -12.97 23.74
N TYR A 128 -29.88 -13.65 22.63
CA TYR A 128 -28.93 -13.90 21.54
C TYR A 128 -28.43 -12.61 20.89
N PHE A 129 -29.30 -11.61 20.69
CA PHE A 129 -28.90 -10.30 20.17
C PHE A 129 -27.83 -9.65 21.05
N TYR A 130 -28.02 -9.65 22.37
CA TYR A 130 -27.05 -9.07 23.31
C TYR A 130 -25.77 -9.91 23.47
N GLN A 131 -25.79 -11.19 23.09
CA GLN A 131 -24.58 -12.01 22.91
C GLN A 131 -23.87 -11.78 21.57
N HIS A 132 -24.41 -10.89 20.72
CA HIS A 132 -23.98 -10.67 19.33
C HIS A 132 -24.13 -11.91 18.43
N ASN A 133 -24.96 -12.87 18.85
CA ASN A 133 -25.41 -13.95 18.00
C ASN A 133 -26.65 -13.51 17.21
N PHE A 134 -26.43 -12.59 16.27
CA PHE A 134 -27.51 -11.96 15.50
C PHE A 134 -28.28 -12.98 14.63
N ALA A 135 -27.61 -14.02 14.14
CA ALA A 135 -28.26 -15.07 13.35
C ALA A 135 -29.33 -15.82 14.16
N SER A 136 -28.99 -16.30 15.37
CA SER A 136 -29.97 -16.94 16.24
C SER A 136 -31.04 -15.97 16.74
N ALA A 137 -30.70 -14.69 16.94
CA ALA A 137 -31.68 -13.67 17.26
C ALA A 137 -32.73 -13.52 16.16
N ILE A 138 -32.30 -13.38 14.91
CA ILE A 138 -33.16 -13.29 13.73
C ILE A 138 -34.05 -14.52 13.61
N GLU A 139 -33.50 -15.73 13.76
CA GLU A 139 -34.30 -16.97 13.69
C GLU A 139 -35.47 -16.96 14.67
N ASN A 140 -35.22 -16.57 15.93
CA ASN A 140 -36.25 -16.50 16.96
C ASN A 140 -37.31 -15.43 16.65
N PHE A 141 -36.91 -14.23 16.22
CA PHE A 141 -37.86 -13.17 15.88
C PHE A 141 -38.66 -13.50 14.61
N SER A 142 -38.03 -14.04 13.59
CA SER A 142 -38.71 -14.50 12.36
C SER A 142 -39.67 -15.64 12.64
N TYR A 143 -39.36 -16.53 13.60
CA TYR A 143 -40.30 -17.55 14.05
C TYR A 143 -41.58 -16.92 14.62
N VAL A 144 -41.44 -15.88 15.46
CA VAL A 144 -42.59 -15.18 16.04
C VAL A 144 -43.46 -14.54 14.97
N VAL A 145 -42.85 -13.79 14.05
CA VAL A 145 -43.55 -13.17 12.92
C VAL A 145 -44.33 -14.20 12.09
N ARG A 146 -43.72 -15.34 11.79
CA ARG A 146 -44.32 -16.40 10.96
C ARG A 146 -45.42 -17.19 11.68
N LYS A 147 -45.23 -17.50 12.97
CA LYS A 147 -46.11 -18.41 13.72
C LYS A 147 -47.22 -17.71 14.49
N PHE A 148 -47.06 -16.41 14.76
CA PHE A 148 -48.04 -15.60 15.45
C PHE A 148 -48.43 -14.37 14.59
N PRO A 149 -48.88 -14.58 13.33
CA PRO A 149 -49.09 -13.50 12.38
C PRO A 149 -50.21 -12.56 12.79
N ASP A 150 -51.15 -12.97 13.66
CA ASP A 150 -52.27 -12.16 14.17
C ASP A 150 -52.01 -11.58 15.58
N ASP A 151 -50.91 -11.98 16.22
CA ASP A 151 -50.61 -11.56 17.60
C ASP A 151 -49.81 -10.23 17.60
N PRO A 152 -50.12 -9.28 18.50
CA PRO A 152 -49.34 -8.06 18.65
C PRO A 152 -47.84 -8.28 18.95
N SER A 153 -47.44 -9.44 19.47
CA SER A 153 -46.03 -9.78 19.71
C SER A 153 -45.16 -9.74 18.44
N ARG A 154 -45.77 -9.93 17.26
CA ARG A 154 -45.11 -9.79 15.95
C ARG A 154 -44.45 -8.41 15.78
N TYR A 155 -45.06 -7.34 16.29
CA TYR A 155 -44.54 -5.98 16.16
C TYR A 155 -43.25 -5.78 16.96
N THR A 156 -43.18 -6.37 18.16
CA THR A 156 -41.94 -6.39 18.93
C THR A 156 -40.87 -7.20 18.18
N ALA A 157 -41.23 -8.37 17.65
CA ALA A 157 -40.28 -9.17 16.85
C ALA A 157 -39.75 -8.39 15.63
N TYR A 158 -40.60 -7.66 14.90
CA TYR A 158 -40.18 -6.82 13.78
C TYR A 158 -39.21 -5.70 14.20
N VAL A 159 -39.47 -4.96 15.28
CA VAL A 159 -38.55 -3.92 15.78
C VAL A 159 -37.18 -4.52 16.10
N TRP A 160 -37.14 -5.72 16.67
CA TRP A 160 -35.88 -6.40 16.97
C TRP A 160 -35.20 -7.04 15.76
N LEU A 161 -35.96 -7.42 14.71
CA LEU A 161 -35.41 -7.78 13.40
C LEU A 161 -34.71 -6.57 12.75
N ILE A 162 -35.33 -5.38 12.78
CA ILE A 162 -34.70 -4.15 12.28
C ILE A 162 -33.35 -3.95 12.95
N ARG A 163 -33.31 -4.03 14.29
CA ARG A 163 -32.05 -3.91 15.05
C ARG A 163 -31.03 -4.99 14.67
N SER A 164 -31.45 -6.24 14.55
CA SER A 164 -30.55 -7.36 14.22
C SER A 164 -29.95 -7.23 12.82
N TYR A 165 -30.78 -6.88 11.82
CA TYR A 165 -30.32 -6.65 10.46
C TYR A 165 -29.41 -5.42 10.36
N THR A 166 -29.73 -4.34 11.09
CA THR A 166 -28.92 -3.12 11.18
C THR A 166 -27.54 -3.41 11.80
N GLU A 167 -27.47 -4.25 12.85
CA GLU A 167 -26.19 -4.71 13.42
C GLU A 167 -25.34 -5.52 12.42
N MET A 168 -25.99 -6.30 11.55
CA MET A 168 -25.32 -7.09 10.51
C MET A 168 -24.99 -6.32 9.23
N GLY A 169 -25.34 -5.02 9.14
CA GLY A 169 -25.21 -4.24 7.90
C GLY A 169 -26.17 -4.68 6.78
N ARG A 170 -27.21 -5.46 7.11
CA ARG A 170 -28.27 -5.93 6.21
C ARG A 170 -29.36 -4.86 6.08
N TYR A 171 -29.00 -3.74 5.46
CA TYR A 171 -29.83 -2.54 5.47
C TYR A 171 -31.12 -2.70 4.65
N VAL A 172 -31.12 -3.49 3.57
CA VAL A 172 -32.31 -3.70 2.73
C VAL A 172 -33.44 -4.35 3.55
N GLU A 173 -33.14 -5.45 4.23
CA GLU A 173 -34.11 -6.18 5.03
C GLU A 173 -34.59 -5.37 6.26
N ALA A 174 -33.70 -4.56 6.84
CA ALA A 174 -34.09 -3.62 7.89
C ALA A 174 -35.08 -2.57 7.35
N PHE A 175 -34.81 -2.01 6.18
CA PHE A 175 -35.63 -0.95 5.57
C PHE A 175 -37.01 -1.44 5.13
N GLU A 176 -37.11 -2.63 4.54
CA GLU A 176 -38.38 -3.26 4.19
C GLU A 176 -39.31 -3.36 5.41
N ILE A 177 -38.78 -3.82 6.54
CA ILE A 177 -39.56 -3.93 7.79
C ILE A 177 -39.90 -2.54 8.33
N ILE A 178 -38.99 -1.57 8.27
CA ILE A 178 -39.27 -0.18 8.68
C ILE A 178 -40.46 0.38 7.89
N GLN A 179 -40.45 0.26 6.56
CA GLN A 179 -41.54 0.74 5.71
C GLN A 179 -42.86 0.04 6.03
N GLN A 180 -42.82 -1.30 6.15
CA GLN A 180 -44.00 -2.09 6.49
C GLN A 180 -44.62 -1.61 7.81
N LEU A 181 -43.80 -1.38 8.84
CA LEU A 181 -44.29 -0.94 10.15
C LEU A 181 -44.79 0.51 10.16
N GLN A 182 -44.19 1.39 9.36
CA GLN A 182 -44.60 2.79 9.27
C GLN A 182 -45.95 2.97 8.56
N LEU A 183 -46.28 2.08 7.62
CA LEU A 183 -47.55 2.08 6.88
C LEU A 183 -48.68 1.32 7.58
N ASP A 184 -48.37 0.53 8.62
CA ASP A 184 -49.38 -0.27 9.33
C ASP A 184 -50.17 0.57 10.34
N GLU A 185 -51.43 0.89 10.01
CA GLU A 185 -52.34 1.64 10.89
C GLU A 185 -52.63 0.93 12.23
N ASN A 186 -52.45 -0.39 12.30
CA ASN A 186 -52.65 -1.17 13.52
C ASN A 186 -51.39 -1.24 14.39
N PHE A 187 -50.29 -0.59 13.99
CA PHE A 187 -49.05 -0.59 14.76
C PHE A 187 -49.27 -0.05 16.18
N PRO A 188 -48.86 -0.78 17.24
CA PRO A 188 -49.11 -0.36 18.61
C PRO A 188 -48.37 0.94 18.97
N LYS A 189 -49.12 2.00 19.30
CA LYS A 189 -48.54 3.32 19.69
C LYS A 189 -47.48 3.23 20.80
N LYS A 190 -47.60 2.28 21.71
CA LYS A 190 -46.62 2.02 22.79
C LYS A 190 -45.21 1.64 22.27
N LEU A 191 -45.11 1.10 21.06
CA LEU A 191 -43.83 0.72 20.42
C LEU A 191 -43.27 1.82 19.49
N SER A 192 -43.98 2.95 19.34
CA SER A 192 -43.54 4.04 18.44
C SER A 192 -42.16 4.60 18.82
N GLY A 193 -41.88 4.70 20.12
CA GLY A 193 -40.55 5.09 20.61
C GLY A 193 -39.46 4.09 20.24
N GLU A 194 -39.70 2.79 20.46
CA GLU A 194 -38.72 1.73 20.14
C GLU A 194 -38.46 1.63 18.63
N LEU A 195 -39.51 1.74 17.81
CA LEU A 195 -39.37 1.79 16.34
C LEU A 195 -38.56 3.02 15.92
N ALA A 196 -38.86 4.19 16.48
CA ALA A 196 -38.14 5.42 16.16
C ALA A 196 -36.64 5.32 16.49
N VAL A 197 -36.26 4.75 17.65
CA VAL A 197 -34.85 4.53 18.00
C VAL A 197 -34.20 3.53 17.04
N ALA A 198 -34.88 2.42 16.70
CA ALA A 198 -34.35 1.43 15.74
C ALA A 198 -34.16 2.01 14.33
N THR A 199 -35.12 2.81 13.84
CA THR A 199 -35.00 3.52 12.56
C THR A 199 -33.90 4.59 12.59
N SER A 200 -33.75 5.32 13.70
CA SER A 200 -32.63 6.24 13.85
C SER A 200 -31.28 5.52 13.83
N ASP A 201 -31.14 4.39 14.52
CA ASP A 201 -29.89 3.61 14.53
C ASP A 201 -29.54 3.09 13.12
N TYR A 202 -30.55 2.63 12.38
CA TYR A 202 -30.44 2.26 10.97
C TYR A 202 -29.79 3.36 10.12
N TYR A 203 -30.27 4.60 10.24
CA TYR A 203 -29.70 5.74 9.52
C TYR A 203 -28.32 6.15 10.06
N ALA A 204 -28.12 6.08 11.39
CA ALA A 204 -26.86 6.42 12.04
C ALA A 204 -25.69 5.59 11.53
N ARG A 205 -25.91 4.28 11.32
CA ARG A 205 -24.89 3.34 10.84
C ARG A 205 -24.48 3.56 9.39
N GLN A 206 -25.36 4.18 8.61
CA GLN A 206 -25.09 4.58 7.24
C GLN A 206 -24.53 6.00 7.15
N LEU A 207 -24.31 6.67 8.30
CA LEU A 207 -23.91 8.08 8.42
C LEU A 207 -24.94 9.05 7.80
N SER A 208 -26.18 8.59 7.60
CA SER A 208 -27.31 9.34 7.03
C SER A 208 -28.07 10.11 8.12
N TYR A 209 -27.38 11.02 8.80
CA TYR A 209 -27.94 11.69 9.98
C TYR A 209 -29.16 12.58 9.66
N VAL A 210 -29.20 13.18 8.48
CA VAL A 210 -30.30 14.09 8.06
C VAL A 210 -31.64 13.34 8.07
N GLU A 211 -31.67 12.16 7.45
CA GLU A 211 -32.83 11.27 7.34
C GLU A 211 -33.21 10.68 8.71
N GLY A 212 -32.23 10.47 9.59
CA GLY A 212 -32.44 9.95 10.93
C GLY A 212 -33.02 10.97 11.93
N ILE A 213 -32.75 12.27 11.78
CA ILE A 213 -33.13 13.34 12.72
C ILE A 213 -34.63 13.36 13.06
N PRO A 214 -35.58 13.25 12.11
CA PRO A 214 -37.01 13.21 12.41
C PRO A 214 -37.38 12.06 13.35
N PHE A 215 -36.82 10.86 13.11
CA PHE A 215 -37.04 9.68 13.94
C PHE A 215 -36.39 9.84 15.31
N LEU A 216 -35.19 10.41 15.39
CA LEU A 216 -34.51 10.60 16.69
C LEU A 216 -35.26 11.64 17.54
N SER A 217 -35.86 12.64 16.89
CA SER A 217 -36.74 13.62 17.54
C SER A 217 -38.00 12.96 18.12
N ILE A 218 -38.58 11.97 17.42
CA ILE A 218 -39.69 11.17 17.93
C ILE A 218 -39.22 10.31 19.11
N ALA A 219 -38.06 9.66 18.99
CA ALA A 219 -37.47 8.86 20.07
C ALA A 219 -37.27 9.67 21.35
N VAL A 220 -36.72 10.89 21.28
CA VAL A 220 -36.58 11.80 22.43
C VAL A 220 -37.92 12.13 23.07
N LYS A 221 -38.99 12.33 22.27
CA LYS A 221 -40.33 12.63 22.80
C LYS A 221 -40.94 11.42 23.49
N GLN A 222 -40.87 10.24 22.87
CA GLN A 222 -41.56 9.02 23.27
C GLN A 222 -40.82 8.17 24.32
N THR A 223 -39.51 8.40 24.55
CA THR A 223 -38.74 7.64 25.56
C THR A 223 -39.13 8.07 26.98
N PRO A 224 -39.61 7.15 27.85
CA PRO A 224 -40.03 7.49 29.20
C PRO A 224 -38.86 7.59 30.19
N GLN A 225 -37.79 6.82 30.01
CA GLN A 225 -36.63 6.82 30.91
C GLN A 225 -35.85 8.14 30.77
N LYS A 226 -35.76 8.90 31.87
CA LYS A 226 -35.11 10.23 31.90
C LYS A 226 -33.68 10.19 31.34
N LEU A 227 -32.86 9.21 31.73
CA LEU A 227 -31.45 9.13 31.33
C LEU A 227 -31.28 8.77 29.85
N GLU A 228 -32.05 7.82 29.33
CA GLU A 228 -32.05 7.46 27.90
C GLU A 228 -32.56 8.63 27.04
N LYS A 229 -33.61 9.32 27.49
CA LYS A 229 -34.10 10.53 26.85
C LYS A 229 -33.04 11.63 26.75
N LEU A 230 -32.27 11.83 27.82
CA LEU A 230 -31.16 12.80 27.82
C LEU A 230 -30.03 12.36 26.89
N ARG A 231 -29.71 11.06 26.85
CA ARG A 231 -28.76 10.49 25.88
C ARG A 231 -29.20 10.74 24.44
N TYR A 232 -30.42 10.37 24.07
CA TYR A 232 -30.92 10.57 22.71
C TYR A 232 -30.96 12.05 22.33
N LYS A 233 -31.26 12.93 23.29
CA LYS A 233 -31.22 14.37 23.06
C LYS A 233 -29.79 14.90 22.87
N PHE A 234 -28.82 14.34 23.58
CA PHE A 234 -27.40 14.64 23.36
C PHE A 234 -26.97 14.20 21.95
N ILE A 235 -27.33 12.98 21.54
CA ILE A 235 -27.06 12.45 20.18
C ILE A 235 -27.72 13.33 19.12
N LEU A 236 -28.95 13.78 19.34
CA LEU A 236 -29.66 14.68 18.44
C LEU A 236 -28.91 16.00 18.26
N ALA A 237 -28.31 16.54 19.32
CA ALA A 237 -27.47 17.72 19.24
C ALA A 237 -26.18 17.46 18.43
N GLN A 238 -25.56 16.29 18.60
CA GLN A 238 -24.42 15.86 17.78
C GLN A 238 -24.82 15.76 16.29
N TRP A 239 -25.98 15.21 15.98
CA TRP A 239 -26.45 15.10 14.59
C TRP A 239 -26.75 16.47 13.97
N TYR A 240 -27.31 17.41 14.74
CA TYR A 240 -27.42 18.79 14.26
C TYR A 240 -26.06 19.42 13.98
N GLN A 241 -25.04 19.12 14.79
CA GLN A 241 -23.68 19.61 14.55
C GLN A 241 -23.09 19.01 13.26
N GLU A 242 -23.16 17.69 13.09
CA GLU A 242 -22.63 16.98 11.90
C GLU A 242 -23.35 17.38 10.61
N THR A 243 -24.63 17.72 10.68
CA THR A 243 -25.45 18.14 9.52
C THR A 243 -25.40 19.64 9.24
N GLY A 244 -24.47 20.38 9.85
CA GLY A 244 -24.27 21.80 9.58
C GLY A 244 -25.35 22.74 10.15
N ASN A 245 -26.00 22.35 11.26
CA ASN A 245 -26.99 23.15 12.00
C ASN A 245 -26.46 23.58 13.40
N PRO A 246 -25.40 24.39 13.49
CA PRO A 246 -24.70 24.67 14.75
C PRO A 246 -25.55 25.42 15.79
N GLU A 247 -26.50 26.28 15.37
CA GLU A 247 -27.39 26.98 16.30
C GLU A 247 -28.33 26.00 17.02
N LYS A 248 -28.95 25.09 16.26
CA LYS A 248 -29.82 24.03 16.80
C LYS A 248 -29.04 23.07 17.68
N ALA A 249 -27.81 22.72 17.28
CA ALA A 249 -26.92 21.90 18.08
C ALA A 249 -26.60 22.58 19.42
N SER A 250 -26.15 23.83 19.41
CA SER A 250 -25.84 24.62 20.61
C SER A 250 -27.03 24.71 21.56
N GLN A 251 -28.21 25.03 21.03
CA GLN A 251 -29.44 25.09 21.82
C GLN A 251 -29.76 23.74 22.45
N THR A 252 -29.71 22.66 21.67
CA THR A 252 -30.08 21.32 22.14
C THR A 252 -29.10 20.81 23.21
N PHE A 253 -27.80 21.04 23.05
CA PHE A 253 -26.79 20.73 24.06
C PHE A 253 -27.02 21.52 25.36
N ARG A 254 -27.30 22.82 25.29
CA ARG A 254 -27.62 23.63 26.47
C ARG A 254 -28.87 23.14 27.18
N GLU A 255 -29.88 22.69 26.44
CA GLU A 255 -31.07 22.08 27.01
C GLU A 255 -30.77 20.76 27.72
N VAL A 256 -29.83 19.95 27.24
CA VAL A 256 -29.35 18.75 27.95
C VAL A 256 -28.68 19.15 29.26
N ALA A 257 -27.74 20.09 29.23
CA ALA A 257 -27.03 20.55 30.43
C ALA A 257 -27.98 21.08 31.53
N ARG A 258 -29.06 21.78 31.16
CA ARG A 258 -30.06 22.32 32.09
C ARG A 258 -30.99 21.28 32.74
N LYS A 259 -31.00 20.04 32.27
CA LYS A 259 -31.91 18.99 32.75
C LYS A 259 -31.29 18.07 33.82
N ASN A 260 -30.16 18.49 34.40
CA ASN A 260 -29.39 17.76 35.40
C ASN A 260 -29.04 16.34 34.93
N PRO A 261 -28.29 16.18 33.81
CA PRO A 261 -27.78 14.90 33.38
C PRO A 261 -26.62 14.44 34.30
N PRO A 262 -26.11 13.20 34.16
CA PRO A 262 -24.87 12.80 34.82
C PRO A 262 -23.73 13.77 34.50
N TYR A 263 -22.84 13.98 35.48
CA TYR A 263 -21.83 15.03 35.42
C TYR A 263 -20.98 15.03 34.12
N LYS A 264 -20.47 13.86 33.69
CA LYS A 264 -19.70 13.74 32.43
C LYS A 264 -20.51 14.22 31.22
N MET A 265 -21.81 13.93 31.14
CA MET A 265 -22.70 14.37 30.06
C MET A 265 -22.98 15.88 30.16
N GLU A 266 -23.17 16.41 31.36
CA GLU A 266 -23.36 17.84 31.59
C GLU A 266 -22.16 18.64 31.09
N PHE A 267 -20.97 18.25 31.53
CA PHE A 267 -19.70 18.85 31.13
C PHE A 267 -19.54 18.84 29.60
N ASN A 268 -19.70 17.66 28.99
CA ASN A 268 -19.54 17.53 27.53
C ASN A 268 -20.61 18.31 26.77
N ALA A 269 -21.84 18.39 27.27
CA ALA A 269 -22.87 19.20 26.62
C ALA A 269 -22.51 20.70 26.65
N GLN A 270 -21.94 21.19 27.75
CA GLN A 270 -21.47 22.58 27.85
C GLN A 270 -20.30 22.84 26.89
N ILE A 271 -19.33 21.93 26.82
CA ILE A 271 -18.19 22.03 25.89
C ILE A 271 -18.63 21.95 24.43
N SER A 272 -19.45 20.98 24.06
CA SER A 272 -19.97 20.84 22.69
C SER A 272 -20.77 22.07 22.28
N ALA A 273 -21.63 22.62 23.17
CA ALA A 273 -22.36 23.86 22.89
C ALA A 273 -21.45 25.08 22.67
N ALA A 274 -20.27 25.11 23.29
CA ALA A 274 -19.26 26.13 23.05
C ALA A 274 -18.51 25.88 21.73
N GLY A 275 -18.24 24.61 21.42
CA GLY A 275 -17.58 24.18 20.17
C GLY A 275 -18.41 24.44 18.91
N THR A 276 -19.74 24.56 19.01
CA THR A 276 -20.60 24.94 17.88
C THR A 276 -20.63 26.45 17.60
N PHE A 277 -19.75 27.23 18.22
CA PHE A 277 -19.69 28.67 17.99
C PHE A 277 -19.26 28.98 16.54
N THR A 278 -20.09 29.74 15.82
CA THR A 278 -19.91 30.05 14.40
C THR A 278 -19.15 31.35 14.11
N GLY A 279 -18.80 32.13 15.15
CA GLY A 279 -18.23 33.47 15.00
C GLY A 279 -19.24 34.59 15.30
N THR A 280 -20.53 34.30 15.37
CA THR A 280 -21.60 35.26 15.67
C THR A 280 -22.23 35.00 17.04
N GLY A 281 -22.59 36.07 17.76
CA GLY A 281 -23.19 36.01 19.10
C GLY A 281 -22.30 36.59 20.21
N ASP A 282 -22.74 36.43 21.47
CA ASP A 282 -22.06 36.99 22.65
C ASP A 282 -20.87 36.10 23.09
N VAL A 283 -19.72 36.30 22.44
CA VAL A 283 -18.47 35.56 22.71
C VAL A 283 -17.97 35.78 24.12
N GLU A 284 -18.11 36.99 24.67
CA GLU A 284 -17.62 37.29 26.01
C GLU A 284 -18.41 36.55 27.08
N LYS A 285 -19.72 36.39 26.90
CA LYS A 285 -20.52 35.51 27.74
C LYS A 285 -20.04 34.06 27.66
N LEU A 286 -19.77 33.54 26.47
CA LEU A 286 -19.28 32.17 26.29
C LEU A 286 -17.90 31.95 26.95
N LYS A 287 -16.96 32.88 26.75
CA LYS A 287 -15.65 32.84 27.42
C LYS A 287 -15.77 32.96 28.93
N LYS A 288 -16.68 33.79 29.44
CA LYS A 288 -16.96 33.90 30.89
C LYS A 288 -17.49 32.58 31.45
N GLU A 289 -18.35 31.88 30.71
CA GLU A 289 -18.84 30.55 31.07
C GLU A 289 -17.70 29.52 31.12
N LEU A 290 -16.86 29.43 30.09
CA LEU A 290 -15.70 28.53 30.06
C LEU A 290 -14.67 28.85 31.17
N ARG A 291 -14.39 30.13 31.43
CA ARG A 291 -13.52 30.55 32.55
C ARG A 291 -14.11 30.15 33.91
N ARG A 292 -15.44 30.19 34.07
CA ARG A 292 -16.10 29.69 35.27
C ARG A 292 -15.93 28.17 35.39
N MET A 293 -16.07 27.43 34.29
CA MET A 293 -15.81 25.99 34.26
C MET A 293 -14.37 25.66 34.67
N LEU A 294 -13.36 26.41 34.21
CA LEU A 294 -11.95 26.22 34.62
C LEU A 294 -11.72 26.37 36.13
N ARG A 295 -12.49 27.26 36.79
CA ARG A 295 -12.38 27.51 38.24
C ARG A 295 -13.08 26.46 39.09
N ASP A 296 -14.04 25.74 38.53
CA ASP A 296 -14.74 24.67 39.25
C ASP A 296 -13.79 23.49 39.49
N LYS A 297 -13.62 23.10 40.76
CA LYS A 297 -12.74 21.99 41.16
C LYS A 297 -13.19 20.65 40.57
N LYS A 298 -14.48 20.49 40.23
CA LYS A 298 -14.97 19.27 39.60
C LYS A 298 -14.39 19.07 38.19
N ASN A 299 -14.03 20.15 37.50
CA ASN A 299 -13.54 20.13 36.13
C ASN A 299 -12.01 19.95 36.03
N LEU A 300 -11.31 19.65 37.13
CA LEU A 300 -9.84 19.54 37.13
C LEU A 300 -9.31 18.61 36.03
N GLU A 301 -9.96 17.46 35.85
CA GLU A 301 -9.60 16.43 34.85
C GLU A 301 -10.01 16.78 33.42
N PHE A 302 -10.80 17.85 33.22
CA PHE A 302 -11.31 18.26 31.90
C PHE A 302 -10.85 19.65 31.46
N ARG A 303 -9.84 20.21 32.16
CA ARG A 303 -9.31 21.54 31.83
C ARG A 303 -8.68 21.60 30.45
N ASP A 304 -8.08 20.50 30.01
CA ASP A 304 -7.60 20.30 28.65
C ASP A 304 -8.69 20.65 27.61
N GLN A 305 -9.86 20.01 27.71
CA GLN A 305 -10.98 20.19 26.79
C GLN A 305 -11.55 21.62 26.85
N ILE A 306 -11.57 22.24 28.04
CA ILE A 306 -11.99 23.64 28.18
C ILE A 306 -11.01 24.57 27.46
N TYR A 307 -9.70 24.39 27.66
CA TYR A 307 -8.69 25.20 26.97
C TYR A 307 -8.71 24.99 25.45
N PHE A 308 -8.95 23.76 24.99
CA PHE A 308 -9.12 23.49 23.57
C PHE A 308 -10.34 24.21 22.97
N ALA A 309 -11.48 24.18 23.67
CA ALA A 309 -12.67 24.91 23.26
C ALA A 309 -12.42 26.43 23.22
N MET A 310 -11.70 26.99 24.20
CA MET A 310 -11.27 28.39 24.18
C MET A 310 -10.38 28.68 22.97
N GLY A 311 -9.40 27.83 22.67
CA GLY A 311 -8.53 27.95 21.51
C GLY A 311 -9.30 27.97 20.19
N ASN A 312 -10.30 27.09 20.03
CA ASN A 312 -11.18 27.07 18.86
C ASN A 312 -11.97 28.37 18.70
N ILE A 313 -12.48 28.94 19.80
CA ILE A 313 -13.16 30.24 19.78
C ILE A 313 -12.18 31.34 19.37
N SER A 314 -10.99 31.37 19.96
CA SER A 314 -9.95 32.34 19.63
C SER A 314 -9.52 32.25 18.16
N MET A 315 -9.44 31.03 17.59
CA MET A 315 -9.21 30.84 16.15
C MET A 315 -10.33 31.44 15.29
N LYS A 316 -11.59 31.23 15.68
CA LYS A 316 -12.75 31.80 14.97
C LYS A 316 -12.82 33.33 15.06
N GLU A 317 -12.29 33.93 16.12
CA GLU A 317 -12.11 35.38 16.24
C GLU A 317 -10.88 35.93 15.49
N GLY A 318 -10.07 35.06 14.85
CA GLY A 318 -8.82 35.45 14.19
C GLY A 318 -7.66 35.74 15.15
N LYS A 319 -7.79 35.46 16.45
CA LYS A 319 -6.78 35.69 17.49
C LYS A 319 -5.80 34.51 17.57
N LYS A 320 -5.03 34.27 16.49
CA LYS A 320 -4.14 33.11 16.35
C LYS A 320 -3.12 32.96 17.50
N ASP A 321 -2.53 34.05 17.98
CA ASP A 321 -1.57 33.97 19.10
C ASP A 321 -2.21 33.53 20.42
N GLN A 322 -3.41 34.04 20.72
CA GLN A 322 -4.15 33.61 21.89
C GLN A 322 -4.55 32.13 21.76
N ALA A 323 -4.99 31.71 20.57
CA ALA A 323 -5.32 30.32 20.29
C ALA A 323 -4.11 29.40 20.49
N LYS A 324 -2.91 29.76 19.99
CA LYS A 324 -1.67 29.01 20.23
C LYS A 324 -1.41 28.81 21.73
N GLN A 325 -1.58 29.84 22.55
CA GLN A 325 -1.42 29.73 24.01
C GLN A 325 -2.46 28.79 24.65
N GLU A 326 -3.72 28.89 24.22
CA GLU A 326 -4.82 28.08 24.74
C GLU A 326 -4.68 26.61 24.32
N TYR A 327 -4.33 26.32 23.07
CA TYR A 327 -4.02 24.96 22.63
C TYR A 327 -2.76 24.39 23.31
N THR A 328 -1.74 25.20 23.57
CA THR A 328 -0.56 24.76 24.32
C THR A 328 -0.91 24.38 25.76
N LYS A 329 -1.79 25.17 26.42
CA LYS A 329 -2.33 24.82 27.74
C LYS A 329 -3.17 23.55 27.68
N SER A 330 -3.99 23.39 26.64
CA SER A 330 -4.74 22.15 26.41
C SER A 330 -3.81 20.94 26.28
N ALA A 331 -2.82 21.01 25.40
CA ALA A 331 -1.87 19.92 25.16
C ALA A 331 -1.05 19.56 26.41
N SER A 332 -0.61 20.56 27.19
CA SER A 332 0.17 20.35 28.42
C SER A 332 -0.65 19.79 29.58
N LEU A 333 -1.94 20.11 29.66
CA LEU A 333 -2.84 19.56 30.69
C LEU A 333 -3.45 18.21 30.30
N SER A 334 -3.32 17.79 29.04
CA SER A 334 -3.79 16.50 28.52
C SER A 334 -2.86 15.35 28.90
N VAL A 335 -2.75 15.05 30.20
CA VAL A 335 -1.84 14.00 30.72
C VAL A 335 -2.42 12.60 30.47
N ASP A 336 -3.65 12.36 30.92
CA ASP A 336 -4.33 11.07 30.78
C ASP A 336 -5.18 10.99 29.49
N ASN A 337 -5.45 12.14 28.86
CA ASN A 337 -6.27 12.26 27.66
C ASN A 337 -5.40 12.42 26.41
N LEU A 338 -4.78 11.31 25.98
CA LEU A 338 -3.87 11.31 24.83
C LEU A 338 -4.54 11.81 23.53
N TYR A 339 -5.83 11.53 23.36
CA TYR A 339 -6.57 11.98 22.18
C TYR A 339 -6.74 13.51 22.16
N GLN A 340 -7.10 14.12 23.29
CA GLN A 340 -7.16 15.59 23.38
C GLN A 340 -5.80 16.24 23.19
N ARG A 341 -4.72 15.59 23.66
CA ARG A 341 -3.36 16.02 23.38
C ARG A 341 -3.09 16.02 21.88
N ALA A 342 -3.40 14.92 21.19
CA ALA A 342 -3.23 14.79 19.76
C ALA A 342 -4.02 15.86 18.98
N LEU A 343 -5.29 16.10 19.33
CA LEU A 343 -6.10 17.17 18.74
C LEU A 343 -5.45 18.54 18.90
N SER A 344 -4.99 18.86 20.12
CA SER A 344 -4.35 20.15 20.41
C SER A 344 -3.04 20.31 19.65
N CYS A 345 -2.25 19.23 19.55
CA CYS A 345 -1.03 19.19 18.76
C CYS A 345 -1.33 19.36 17.26
N LEU A 346 -2.33 18.69 16.69
CA LEU A 346 -2.72 18.89 15.28
C LEU A 346 -3.16 20.33 15.00
N SER A 347 -3.93 20.94 15.91
CA SER A 347 -4.33 22.35 15.77
C SER A 347 -3.11 23.29 15.80
N LEU A 348 -2.16 23.07 16.71
CA LEU A 348 -0.91 23.83 16.76
C LEU A 348 -0.06 23.60 15.50
N ALA A 349 0.09 22.36 15.08
CA ALA A 349 0.85 21.97 13.90
C ALA A 349 0.32 22.66 12.64
N GLN A 350 -0.99 22.71 12.48
CA GLN A 350 -1.65 23.41 11.38
C GLN A 350 -1.39 24.92 11.43
N ILE A 351 -1.49 25.56 12.59
CA ILE A 351 -1.22 27.00 12.71
C ILE A 351 0.24 27.30 12.36
N TYR A 352 1.19 26.54 12.90
CA TYR A 352 2.60 26.73 12.59
C TYR A 352 2.92 26.41 11.13
N PHE A 353 2.23 25.46 10.52
CA PHE A 353 2.37 25.17 9.10
C PHE A 353 1.91 26.36 8.23
N GLU A 354 0.81 27.02 8.59
CA GLU A 354 0.31 28.22 7.92
C GLU A 354 1.17 29.48 8.19
N GLU A 355 1.88 29.53 9.31
CA GLU A 355 2.83 30.62 9.67
C GLU A 355 4.26 30.32 9.17
N PRO A 356 4.38 29.62 8.03
CA PRO A 356 5.45 28.69 7.65
C PRO A 356 6.60 28.46 8.66
N GLU A 357 6.24 28.11 9.90
CA GLU A 357 7.13 27.77 11.01
C GLU A 357 7.33 26.25 11.04
N TYR A 358 7.88 25.72 9.95
CA TYR A 358 7.88 24.28 9.63
C TYR A 358 8.51 23.38 10.71
N LYS A 359 9.56 23.84 11.40
CA LYS A 359 10.17 23.11 12.52
C LYS A 359 9.20 22.92 13.69
N LYS A 360 8.46 23.97 14.06
CA LYS A 360 7.44 23.90 15.11
C LYS A 360 6.27 23.04 14.65
N ALA A 361 5.84 23.21 13.40
CA ALA A 361 4.77 22.40 12.82
C ALA A 361 5.10 20.90 12.88
N GLN A 362 6.31 20.52 12.47
CA GLN A 362 6.80 19.15 12.47
C GLN A 362 6.79 18.55 13.89
N ALA A 363 7.33 19.26 14.89
CA ALA A 363 7.35 18.77 16.28
C ALA A 363 5.95 18.50 16.86
N TYR A 364 4.96 19.31 16.48
CA TYR A 364 3.57 19.07 16.88
C TYR A 364 2.90 17.96 16.07
N TYR A 365 3.19 17.82 14.77
CA TYR A 365 2.74 16.67 13.99
C TYR A 365 3.32 15.36 14.55
N ASP A 366 4.61 15.31 14.88
CA ASP A 366 5.26 14.15 15.53
C ASP A 366 4.49 13.74 16.80
N SER A 367 4.22 14.71 17.67
CA SER A 367 3.50 14.46 18.93
C SER A 367 2.09 13.92 18.71
N ALA A 368 1.40 14.35 17.64
CA ALA A 368 0.07 13.86 17.30
C ALA A 368 0.09 12.46 16.66
N MET A 369 1.05 12.21 15.76
CA MET A 369 1.19 10.95 15.00
C MET A 369 1.49 9.75 15.89
N VAL A 370 2.01 9.96 17.11
CA VAL A 370 2.18 8.89 18.11
C VAL A 370 0.84 8.34 18.62
N VAL A 371 -0.24 9.13 18.56
CA VAL A 371 -1.53 8.80 19.17
C VAL A 371 -2.60 8.43 18.12
N ILE A 372 -2.62 9.12 16.98
CA ILE A 372 -3.66 8.90 15.97
C ILE A 372 -3.35 7.67 15.10
N ASP A 373 -4.38 6.92 14.71
CA ASP A 373 -4.29 5.74 13.86
C ASP A 373 -4.97 5.96 12.49
N GLU A 374 -4.93 4.94 11.62
CA GLU A 374 -5.51 4.99 10.27
C GLU A 374 -7.03 5.23 10.24
N LYS A 375 -7.74 5.03 11.37
CA LYS A 375 -9.18 5.29 11.47
C LYS A 375 -9.48 6.76 11.79
N TYR A 376 -8.46 7.55 12.13
CA TYR A 376 -8.62 8.97 12.40
C TYR A 376 -9.03 9.73 11.12
N PRO A 377 -9.98 10.69 11.19
CA PRO A 377 -10.40 11.46 10.03
C PRO A 377 -9.23 12.17 9.34
N ASN A 378 -9.14 12.06 8.01
CA ASN A 378 -8.07 12.65 7.19
C ASN A 378 -6.64 12.15 7.54
N TYR A 379 -6.49 11.00 8.20
CA TYR A 379 -5.19 10.46 8.59
C TYR A 379 -4.16 10.46 7.46
N LYS A 380 -4.55 10.05 6.24
CA LYS A 380 -3.64 10.02 5.08
C LYS A 380 -3.05 11.40 4.76
N GLN A 381 -3.87 12.44 4.75
CA GLN A 381 -3.41 13.81 4.48
C GLN A 381 -2.46 14.30 5.59
N ILE A 382 -2.78 14.00 6.84
CA ILE A 382 -1.95 14.36 8.01
C ILE A 382 -0.61 13.63 7.94
N SER A 383 -0.61 12.33 7.65
CA SER A 383 0.59 11.50 7.53
C SER A 383 1.49 11.94 6.36
N ASP A 384 0.92 12.23 5.19
CA ASP A 384 1.69 12.70 4.03
C ASP A 384 2.35 14.06 4.33
N ARG A 385 1.63 14.99 4.98
CA ARG A 385 2.18 16.27 5.41
C ARG A 385 3.28 16.11 6.46
N HIS A 386 3.07 15.26 7.46
CA HIS A 386 4.07 14.93 8.47
C HIS A 386 5.38 14.41 7.83
N LYS A 387 5.27 13.50 6.84
CA LYS A 387 6.43 12.98 6.10
C LYS A 387 7.16 14.06 5.31
N SER A 388 6.44 14.90 4.57
CA SER A 388 7.05 16.01 3.83
C SER A 388 7.73 17.01 4.77
N LEU A 389 7.10 17.33 5.91
CA LEU A 389 7.68 18.22 6.92
C LEU A 389 8.93 17.60 7.55
N THR A 390 8.91 16.30 7.84
CA THR A 390 10.07 15.59 8.40
C THR A 390 11.26 15.67 7.43
N ARG A 391 11.06 15.34 6.14
CA ARG A 391 12.12 15.47 5.13
C ARG A 391 12.67 16.89 5.04
N LEU A 392 11.79 17.90 5.08
CA LEU A 392 12.22 19.29 5.06
C LEU A 392 13.05 19.63 6.29
N THR A 393 12.55 19.33 7.49
CA THR A 393 13.23 19.65 8.73
C THR A 393 14.54 18.90 8.90
N ASP A 394 14.65 17.67 8.40
CA ASP A 394 15.90 16.90 8.42
C ASP A 394 17.02 17.63 7.64
N ASN A 395 16.70 18.18 6.47
CA ASN A 395 17.67 18.96 5.70
C ASN A 395 18.00 20.29 6.40
N ILE A 396 16.98 21.01 6.92
CA ILE A 396 17.20 22.26 7.68
C ILE A 396 18.12 22.00 8.88
N TYR A 397 17.85 20.93 9.65
CA TYR A 397 18.69 20.55 10.78
C TYR A 397 20.09 20.09 10.35
N ALA A 398 20.24 19.47 9.18
CA ALA A 398 21.54 19.12 8.64
C ALA A 398 22.37 20.38 8.33
N VAL A 399 21.78 21.41 7.70
CA VAL A 399 22.44 22.69 7.47
C VAL A 399 22.79 23.37 8.80
N GLU A 400 21.84 23.53 9.72
CA GLU A 400 22.06 24.19 11.02
C GLU A 400 23.12 23.49 11.87
N ARG A 401 23.11 22.15 11.87
CA ARG A 401 24.09 21.34 12.60
C ARG A 401 25.47 21.48 12.00
N GLU A 402 25.61 21.28 10.69
CA GLU A 402 26.92 21.35 10.03
C GLU A 402 27.48 22.78 10.10
N ASP A 403 26.67 23.83 9.94
CA ASP A 403 27.09 25.23 10.15
C ASP A 403 27.61 25.44 11.58
N SER A 404 26.93 24.87 12.58
CA SER A 404 27.38 24.94 13.97
C SER A 404 28.69 24.19 14.18
N LEU A 405 28.83 22.98 13.63
CA LEU A 405 30.05 22.17 13.73
C LEU A 405 31.23 22.84 13.04
N GLN A 406 31.05 23.40 11.84
CA GLN A 406 32.09 24.13 11.12
C GLN A 406 32.53 25.37 11.89
N ARG A 407 31.59 26.16 12.42
CA ARG A 407 31.89 27.34 13.24
C ARG A 407 32.72 26.98 14.47
N ILE A 408 32.41 25.86 15.14
CA ILE A 408 33.17 25.40 16.31
C ILE A 408 34.54 24.83 15.87
N ALA A 409 34.62 24.10 14.76
CA ALA A 409 35.86 23.55 14.25
C ALA A 409 36.87 24.63 13.83
N GLN A 410 36.38 25.76 13.31
CA GLN A 410 37.17 26.93 12.93
C GLN A 410 37.67 27.76 14.12
N MET A 411 37.18 27.54 15.33
CA MET A 411 37.73 28.17 16.54
C MET A 411 39.14 27.64 16.82
N ASP A 412 40.01 28.50 17.37
CA ASP A 412 41.26 28.05 17.95
C ASP A 412 41.00 27.04 19.09
N GLU A 413 41.92 26.09 19.26
CA GLU A 413 41.75 25.00 20.22
C GLU A 413 41.49 25.46 21.67
N PRO A 414 42.18 26.49 22.21
CA PRO A 414 41.84 27.06 23.51
C PRO A 414 40.40 27.58 23.63
N SER A 415 39.94 28.38 22.66
CA SER A 415 38.58 28.95 22.64
C SER A 415 37.52 27.86 22.52
N ARG A 416 37.77 26.86 21.66
CA ARG A 416 36.90 25.70 21.48
C ARG A 416 36.77 24.88 22.77
N ASN A 417 37.89 24.58 23.42
CA ASN A 417 37.90 23.83 24.67
C ASN A 417 37.17 24.58 25.78
N LYS A 418 37.32 25.91 25.87
CA LYS A 418 36.60 26.75 26.83
C LYS A 418 35.08 26.71 26.61
N LEU A 419 34.63 26.69 25.36
CA LEU A 419 33.20 26.56 25.03
C LEU A 419 32.66 25.18 25.43
N ILE A 420 33.41 24.11 25.13
CA ILE A 420 33.04 22.74 25.49
C ILE A 420 33.00 22.59 27.03
N ASP A 421 33.98 23.13 27.74
CA ASP A 421 34.01 23.15 29.20
C ASP A 421 32.80 23.85 29.80
N LYS A 422 32.35 24.95 29.18
CA LYS A 422 31.13 25.63 29.58
C LYS A 422 29.90 24.72 29.43
N TRP A 423 29.78 23.99 28.32
CA TRP A 423 28.67 23.04 28.14
C TRP A 423 28.74 21.87 29.12
N ILE A 424 29.93 21.33 29.38
CA ILE A 424 30.13 20.31 30.41
C ILE A 424 29.71 20.85 31.78
N ALA A 425 30.10 22.08 32.14
CA ALA A 425 29.70 22.72 33.38
C ALA A 425 28.18 22.92 33.47
N GLU A 426 27.52 23.33 32.38
CA GLU A 426 26.05 23.44 32.31
C GLU A 426 25.35 22.08 32.49
N VAL A 427 25.88 21.01 31.88
CA VAL A 427 25.37 19.63 32.07
C VAL A 427 25.53 19.19 33.51
N VAL A 428 26.71 19.41 34.10
CA VAL A 428 27.00 19.07 35.50
C VAL A 428 26.14 19.88 36.46
N GLU A 429 25.94 21.18 36.20
CA GLU A 429 25.09 22.06 37.02
C GLU A 429 23.62 21.64 36.91
N LYS A 430 23.13 21.32 35.72
CA LYS A 430 21.76 20.84 35.51
C LYS A 430 21.52 19.52 36.24
N GLU A 431 22.47 18.60 36.20
CA GLU A 431 22.42 17.35 36.95
C GLU A 431 22.53 17.59 38.46
N ALA A 432 23.38 18.50 38.91
CA ALA A 432 23.51 18.88 40.31
C ALA A 432 22.23 19.53 40.84
N LYS A 433 21.60 20.44 40.08
CA LYS A 433 20.29 21.03 40.42
C LYS A 433 19.20 19.98 40.48
N ALA A 434 19.16 19.04 39.54
CA ALA A 434 18.23 17.91 39.58
C ALA A 434 18.46 17.02 40.83
N LYS A 435 19.72 16.72 41.15
CA LYS A 435 20.11 15.97 42.36
C LYS A 435 19.80 16.73 43.65
N LEU A 436 19.97 18.05 43.67
CA LEU A 436 19.70 18.91 44.83
C LEU A 436 18.19 19.11 45.03
N ALA A 437 17.41 19.17 43.94
CA ALA A 437 15.96 19.08 44.00
C ALA A 437 15.48 17.71 44.51
N GLU A 438 16.09 16.60 44.04
CA GLU A 438 15.84 15.26 44.59
C GLU A 438 16.25 15.17 46.08
N ALA A 439 17.37 15.77 46.48
CA ALA A 439 17.86 15.78 47.86
C ALA A 439 17.02 16.66 48.80
N ASN A 440 16.53 17.81 48.34
CA ASN A 440 15.58 18.64 49.09
C ASN A 440 14.24 17.90 49.28
N GLN A 441 13.78 17.16 48.26
CA GLN A 441 12.64 16.25 48.39
C GLN A 441 12.92 15.09 49.38
N MET A 442 14.18 14.71 49.61
CA MET A 442 14.58 13.73 50.63
C MET A 442 14.77 14.33 52.03
N MET A 443 15.25 15.58 52.17
CA MET A 443 15.31 16.28 53.46
C MET A 443 13.91 16.60 53.99
N ASP A 444 12.97 16.97 53.11
CA ASP A 444 11.56 17.05 53.48
C ASP A 444 11.05 15.71 54.03
N ARG A 445 11.47 14.57 53.47
CA ARG A 445 11.15 13.24 54.03
C ARG A 445 11.80 12.98 55.40
N GLY A 446 13.00 13.52 55.66
CA GLY A 446 13.73 13.37 56.93
C GLY A 446 13.13 14.19 58.07
N TYR A 447 12.68 15.42 57.78
CA TYR A 447 12.00 16.31 58.74
C TYR A 447 10.67 15.72 59.22
N PHE A 448 9.97 14.96 58.36
CA PHE A 448 8.74 14.24 58.72
C PHE A 448 8.99 12.95 59.54
N ARG A 449 10.19 12.37 59.49
CA ARG A 449 10.56 11.16 60.24
C ARG A 449 10.94 11.45 61.70
N GLN A 450 11.48 12.65 61.98
CA GLN A 450 11.84 13.05 63.35
C GLN A 450 10.60 13.39 64.20
N ASN A 451 9.48 13.75 63.57
CA ASN A 451 8.18 13.92 64.22
C ASN A 451 7.45 12.59 64.51
N GLU A 452 7.95 11.46 64.00
CA GLU A 452 7.42 10.10 64.22
C GLU A 452 7.66 9.60 65.67
N SER A 453 8.60 10.19 66.41
CA SER A 453 9.01 9.73 67.74
C SER A 453 8.25 10.35 68.92
N ARG A 454 7.34 11.31 68.69
CA ARG A 454 6.62 12.04 69.78
C ARG A 454 5.14 11.68 69.98
N PHE A 455 4.54 10.85 69.12
CA PHE A 455 3.08 10.65 69.13
C PHE A 455 2.61 9.19 69.25
N GLY A 456 3.45 8.29 69.74
CA GLY A 456 3.09 6.90 69.98
C GLY A 456 2.51 6.62 71.37
N LEU A 457 1.41 7.27 71.79
CA LEU A 457 0.61 6.83 72.96
C LEU A 457 -0.75 7.58 73.07
N SER A 458 -1.74 7.15 72.29
CA SER A 458 -3.12 6.97 72.77
C SER A 458 -4.00 6.37 71.66
N GLN A 459 -4.51 5.17 71.91
CA GLN A 459 -5.63 4.59 71.18
C GLN A 459 -6.93 5.02 71.85
N GLN A 460 -7.81 5.71 71.13
CA GLN A 460 -9.23 5.40 71.18
C GLN A 460 -10.01 5.95 69.96
N GLN A 461 -10.54 4.99 69.20
CA GLN A 461 -11.86 4.98 68.56
C GLN A 461 -12.31 6.24 67.77
N GLN A 462 -11.98 6.29 66.47
CA GLN A 462 -12.73 7.06 65.47
C GLN A 462 -12.64 6.44 64.06
N SER A 463 -13.80 6.36 63.42
CA SER A 463 -14.13 6.30 61.98
C SER A 463 -13.02 5.86 60.99
N ALA A 464 -13.28 4.75 60.28
CA ALA A 464 -12.47 4.30 59.14
C ALA A 464 -12.55 5.30 57.98
N GLY A 465 -11.61 6.25 57.93
CA GLY A 465 -11.37 7.14 56.80
C GLY A 465 -10.68 6.45 55.62
N TRP A 466 -10.80 7.07 54.44
CA TRP A 466 -10.18 6.71 53.16
C TRP A 466 -8.73 6.23 53.31
N TYR A 467 -8.32 5.24 52.51
CA TYR A 467 -7.04 4.52 52.60
C TYR A 467 -5.81 5.42 52.83
N PHE A 468 -5.77 6.62 52.21
CA PHE A 468 -4.64 7.54 52.35
C PHE A 468 -4.70 8.49 53.56
N TYR A 469 -5.78 8.48 54.32
CA TYR A 469 -5.90 9.21 55.60
C TYR A 469 -5.54 8.35 56.81
N ASN A 470 -5.27 7.05 56.61
CA ASN A 470 -4.68 6.19 57.62
C ASN A 470 -3.17 6.04 57.35
N PRO A 471 -2.30 6.73 58.11
CA PRO A 471 -0.86 6.75 57.86
C PRO A 471 -0.22 5.36 57.90
N THR A 472 -0.75 4.48 58.76
CA THR A 472 -0.29 3.09 58.93
C THR A 472 -0.53 2.25 57.66
N THR A 473 -1.70 2.42 57.03
CA THR A 473 -2.06 1.69 55.80
C THR A 473 -1.32 2.24 54.58
N VAL A 474 -1.05 3.55 54.53
CA VAL A 474 -0.20 4.18 53.50
C VAL A 474 1.24 3.69 53.60
N ALA A 475 1.80 3.60 54.81
CA ALA A 475 3.15 3.10 55.04
C ALA A 475 3.28 1.63 54.58
N TYR A 476 2.30 0.79 54.92
CA TYR A 476 2.26 -0.61 54.47
C TYR A 476 2.08 -0.71 52.94
N GLY A 477 1.18 0.09 52.36
CA GLY A 477 0.97 0.16 50.91
C GLY A 477 2.19 0.68 50.14
N LYS A 478 3.02 1.52 50.75
CA LYS A 478 4.25 2.05 50.15
C LYS A 478 5.36 1.00 50.14
N VAL A 479 5.52 0.23 51.21
CA VAL A 479 6.44 -0.92 51.23
C VAL A 479 6.03 -1.95 50.18
N GLU A 480 4.72 -2.20 50.05
CA GLU A 480 4.21 -3.16 49.07
C GLU A 480 4.26 -2.66 47.62
N PHE A 481 4.11 -1.36 47.42
CA PHE A 481 4.35 -0.70 46.13
C PHE A 481 5.83 -0.79 45.71
N GLU A 482 6.77 -0.55 46.62
CA GLU A 482 8.21 -0.71 46.34
C GLU A 482 8.59 -2.19 46.14
N ARG A 483 7.91 -3.13 46.80
CA ARG A 483 8.10 -4.57 46.59
C ARG A 483 7.64 -5.02 45.20
N LEU A 484 6.48 -4.52 44.73
CA LEU A 484 5.88 -4.89 43.45
C LEU A 484 6.49 -4.13 42.26
N TRP A 485 6.86 -2.86 42.46
CA TRP A 485 7.27 -1.96 41.38
C TRP A 485 8.70 -1.43 41.52
N GLY A 486 9.42 -1.72 42.61
CA GLY A 486 10.75 -1.15 42.86
C GLY A 486 10.70 0.34 43.20
N LYS A 487 11.87 0.98 43.33
CA LYS A 487 11.97 2.42 43.60
C LYS A 487 11.79 3.22 42.30
N ARG A 488 10.55 3.67 42.04
CA ARG A 488 10.21 4.48 40.85
C ARG A 488 10.46 5.96 41.08
N LYS A 489 11.02 6.65 40.07
CA LYS A 489 11.16 8.12 40.07
C LYS A 489 9.78 8.77 39.97
N LEU A 490 9.61 9.92 40.63
CA LEU A 490 8.40 10.73 40.53
C LEU A 490 8.45 11.53 39.23
N GLU A 491 8.00 10.89 38.15
CA GLU A 491 7.98 11.43 36.79
C GLU A 491 6.77 10.86 36.04
N ASP A 492 6.27 11.55 35.02
CA ASP A 492 5.08 11.10 34.28
C ASP A 492 5.29 9.71 33.67
N SER A 493 4.29 8.82 33.62
CA SER A 493 4.48 7.42 33.15
C SER A 493 5.41 6.53 34.01
N TRP A 494 5.56 6.82 35.30
CA TRP A 494 6.38 6.06 36.27
C TRP A 494 6.10 4.54 36.35
N ARG A 495 4.97 4.04 35.82
CA ARG A 495 4.62 2.60 35.78
C ARG A 495 5.38 1.79 34.74
N ARG A 496 6.14 2.44 33.84
CA ARG A 496 6.98 1.75 32.83
C ARG A 496 8.36 1.48 33.44
N ALA A 497 8.80 0.22 33.39
CA ALA A 497 10.12 -0.16 33.93
C ALA A 497 11.27 0.44 33.12
N ASP A 498 11.07 0.60 31.81
CA ASP A 498 11.94 1.32 30.88
C ASP A 498 11.12 2.28 30.04
N LYS A 499 11.63 3.51 29.92
CA LYS A 499 11.01 4.64 29.22
C LYS A 499 11.76 4.99 27.94
N ARG A 500 12.55 4.06 27.41
CA ARG A 500 13.06 4.13 26.04
C ARG A 500 11.88 3.87 25.11
N THR A 501 11.57 4.83 24.26
CA THR A 501 10.58 4.66 23.20
C THR A 501 11.06 3.53 22.27
N PHE A 502 10.17 2.64 21.82
CA PHE A 502 10.49 1.64 20.78
C PHE A 502 11.12 2.32 19.52
N ALA A 503 10.82 3.60 19.30
CA ALA A 503 11.45 4.44 18.29
C ALA A 503 12.91 4.84 18.60
N ASP A 504 13.29 5.00 19.88
CA ASP A 504 14.69 5.25 20.28
C ASP A 504 15.52 3.96 20.25
N GLU A 505 14.94 2.80 20.58
CA GLU A 505 15.61 1.51 20.42
C GLU A 505 15.72 1.09 18.95
N MET A 506 14.71 1.38 18.11
CA MET A 506 14.81 1.17 16.67
C MET A 506 15.71 2.19 15.96
N ALA A 507 15.78 3.44 16.44
CA ALA A 507 16.73 4.43 15.92
C ALA A 507 18.16 4.11 16.35
N GLU A 508 18.39 3.65 17.60
CA GLU A 508 19.70 3.13 18.04
C GLU A 508 20.06 1.82 17.31
N GLN A 509 19.11 0.90 17.07
CA GLN A 509 19.38 -0.35 16.32
C GLN A 509 19.52 -0.14 14.81
N ALA A 510 18.83 0.82 14.19
CA ALA A 510 19.00 1.14 12.77
C ALA A 510 20.32 1.89 12.54
N GLN A 511 20.75 2.76 13.46
CA GLN A 511 22.09 3.35 13.41
C GLN A 511 23.20 2.31 13.67
N ASP A 512 22.99 1.32 14.55
CA ASP A 512 23.96 0.23 14.74
C ASP A 512 23.94 -0.80 13.59
N SER A 513 22.85 -0.94 12.83
CA SER A 513 22.74 -1.93 11.74
C SER A 513 23.26 -1.43 10.39
N ILE A 514 23.39 -0.10 10.20
CA ILE A 514 23.93 0.51 8.96
C ILE A 514 25.44 0.78 9.07
N LEU A 515 26.05 0.63 10.26
CA LEU A 515 27.47 0.94 10.52
C LEU A 515 28.35 -0.29 10.82
N THR A 516 27.90 -1.51 10.54
CA THR A 516 28.73 -2.72 10.73
C THR A 516 29.40 -3.23 9.46
N ASP A 517 29.94 -2.34 8.63
CA ASP A 517 31.08 -2.70 7.79
C ASP A 517 31.94 -1.45 7.53
N VAL A 518 33.27 -1.61 7.64
CA VAL A 518 34.31 -0.57 7.77
C VAL A 518 34.52 -0.05 9.20
N GLY A 519 35.58 -0.55 9.84
CA GLY A 519 35.93 -0.35 11.25
C GLY A 519 35.98 1.10 11.73
N GLN A 520 34.91 1.53 12.42
CA GLN A 520 34.87 2.76 13.20
C GLN A 520 34.92 2.46 14.72
N SER A 521 35.60 3.34 15.45
CA SER A 521 35.71 3.36 16.90
C SER A 521 34.34 3.54 17.58
N LYS A 522 34.16 2.96 18.79
CA LYS A 522 32.96 3.16 19.62
C LYS A 522 32.70 4.66 19.84
N LYS A 523 31.51 5.16 19.46
CA LYS A 523 31.07 6.54 19.75
C LYS A 523 31.08 6.84 21.25
N ILE A 524 31.62 7.99 21.64
CA ILE A 524 31.56 8.47 23.02
C ILE A 524 30.13 8.96 23.29
N LYS A 525 29.48 8.45 24.34
CA LYS A 525 28.10 8.79 24.73
C LYS A 525 27.98 9.68 25.97
N ASP A 526 29.06 9.90 26.73
CA ASP A 526 29.02 10.69 27.96
C ASP A 526 29.20 12.20 27.67
N PRO A 527 28.16 13.03 27.85
CA PRO A 527 28.23 14.48 27.60
C PRO A 527 29.08 15.23 28.63
N LYS A 528 29.62 14.57 29.66
CA LYS A 528 30.61 15.19 30.57
C LYS A 528 32.03 15.08 30.04
N ASN A 529 32.24 14.29 28.99
CA ASN A 529 33.54 14.11 28.41
C ASN A 529 33.75 15.06 27.22
N ARG A 530 34.95 15.64 27.07
CA ARG A 530 35.26 16.55 25.97
C ARG A 530 35.17 15.86 24.61
N GLU A 531 35.62 14.60 24.52
CA GLU A 531 35.58 13.84 23.26
C GLU A 531 34.16 13.60 22.73
N TYR A 532 33.14 13.68 23.59
CA TYR A 532 31.74 13.64 23.16
C TYR A 532 31.39 14.77 22.19
N TYR A 533 31.92 15.98 22.46
CA TYR A 533 31.65 17.17 21.67
C TYR A 533 32.61 17.34 20.48
N THR A 534 33.79 16.71 20.52
CA THR A 534 34.80 16.85 19.46
C THR A 534 34.76 15.76 18.39
N GLN A 535 34.15 14.60 18.67
CA GLN A 535 34.15 13.44 17.76
C GLN A 535 33.54 13.69 16.37
N ASP A 536 32.59 14.62 16.25
CA ASP A 536 31.90 14.97 15.00
C ASP A 536 32.43 16.28 14.38
N LEU A 537 33.43 16.94 14.98
CA LEU A 537 33.91 18.24 14.48
C LEU A 537 34.78 18.08 13.23
N PRO A 538 34.52 18.84 12.15
CA PRO A 538 35.34 18.83 10.95
C PRO A 538 36.64 19.61 11.13
N VAL A 539 37.55 19.11 11.97
CA VAL A 539 38.78 19.82 12.38
C VAL A 539 39.93 19.78 11.37
N ASN A 540 39.74 19.13 10.22
CA ASN A 540 40.73 19.08 9.14
C ASN A 540 40.07 19.25 7.77
N ASP A 541 40.86 19.55 6.75
CA ASP A 541 40.38 19.85 5.40
C ASP A 541 39.54 18.72 4.78
N SER A 542 39.88 17.47 5.06
CA SER A 542 39.13 16.31 4.55
C SER A 542 37.73 16.25 5.16
N LEU A 543 37.62 16.38 6.48
CA LEU A 543 36.34 16.37 7.18
C LEU A 543 35.52 17.64 6.87
N MET A 544 36.19 18.77 6.67
CA MET A 544 35.55 20.03 6.25
C MET A 544 34.92 19.90 4.86
N LYS A 545 35.60 19.25 3.91
CA LYS A 545 35.02 18.95 2.59
C LYS A 545 33.77 18.07 2.68
N VAL A 546 33.77 17.06 3.56
CA VAL A 546 32.59 16.21 3.80
C VAL A 546 31.44 17.02 4.41
N SER A 547 31.72 17.87 5.40
CA SER A 547 30.73 18.76 6.01
C SER A 547 30.12 19.72 4.98
N HIS A 548 30.94 20.37 4.13
CA HIS A 548 30.44 21.20 3.03
C HIS A 548 29.60 20.42 2.02
N ALA A 549 29.94 19.17 1.72
CA ALA A 549 29.14 18.32 0.84
C ALA A 549 27.74 18.06 1.41
N LYS A 550 27.63 17.80 2.72
CA LYS A 550 26.33 17.65 3.38
C LYS A 550 25.48 18.91 3.31
N ILE A 551 26.07 20.09 3.57
CA ILE A 551 25.36 21.38 3.47
C ILE A 551 24.87 21.61 2.04
N ARG A 552 25.72 21.37 1.01
CA ARG A 552 25.32 21.52 -0.40
C ARG A 552 24.12 20.66 -0.76
N ASN A 553 24.17 19.38 -0.38
CA ASN A 553 23.09 18.44 -0.65
C ASN A 553 21.80 18.85 0.07
N ALA A 554 21.92 19.27 1.34
CA ALA A 554 20.78 19.68 2.14
C ALA A 554 20.10 20.95 1.58
N LEU A 555 20.86 22.00 1.24
CA LEU A 555 20.32 23.23 0.65
C LEU A 555 19.65 22.98 -0.71
N PHE A 556 20.24 22.14 -1.56
CA PHE A 556 19.63 21.76 -2.82
C PHE A 556 18.29 21.03 -2.62
N ASN A 557 18.26 20.08 -1.67
CA ASN A 557 17.06 19.33 -1.33
C ASN A 557 15.98 20.21 -0.68
N GLU A 558 16.35 21.14 0.21
CA GLU A 558 15.44 22.14 0.76
C GLU A 558 14.78 22.95 -0.35
N GLY A 559 15.58 23.49 -1.29
CA GLY A 559 15.09 24.26 -2.43
C GLY A 559 14.05 23.47 -3.23
N ARG A 560 14.31 22.20 -3.52
CA ARG A 560 13.35 21.32 -4.22
C ARG A 560 12.10 21.04 -3.39
N ILE A 561 12.25 20.65 -2.13
CA ILE A 561 11.12 20.30 -1.26
C ILE A 561 10.21 21.51 -1.05
N PHE A 562 10.77 22.71 -0.84
CA PHE A 562 9.99 23.95 -0.79
C PHE A 562 9.18 24.17 -2.06
N LYS A 563 9.76 23.95 -3.24
CA LYS A 563 9.07 24.09 -4.54
C LYS A 563 7.98 23.03 -4.73
N THR A 564 8.30 21.74 -4.53
CA THR A 564 7.44 20.62 -4.94
C THR A 564 6.36 20.30 -3.92
N ASP A 565 6.72 20.24 -2.64
CA ASP A 565 5.85 19.72 -1.60
C ASP A 565 5.03 20.82 -0.93
N PHE A 566 5.59 22.03 -0.87
CA PHE A 566 4.99 23.16 -0.16
C PHE A 566 4.58 24.31 -1.07
N SER A 567 5.07 24.35 -2.32
CA SER A 567 4.90 25.50 -3.23
C SER A 567 5.35 26.84 -2.59
N ASP A 568 6.31 26.78 -1.66
CA ASP A 568 6.90 27.92 -0.99
C ASP A 568 8.06 28.45 -1.84
N PHE A 569 7.70 29.12 -2.94
CA PHE A 569 8.68 29.61 -3.92
C PHE A 569 9.70 30.59 -3.32
N PRO A 570 9.34 31.53 -2.42
CA PRO A 570 10.33 32.39 -1.77
C PRO A 570 11.42 31.62 -1.04
N ARG A 571 11.07 30.63 -0.20
CA ARG A 571 12.09 29.83 0.52
C ARG A 571 12.87 28.89 -0.37
N SER A 572 12.22 28.39 -1.43
CA SER A 572 12.91 27.63 -2.47
C SER A 572 14.03 28.46 -3.13
N ILE A 573 13.72 29.71 -3.50
CA ILE A 573 14.69 30.66 -4.03
C ILE A 573 15.79 30.93 -3.00
N GLU A 574 15.44 31.22 -1.75
CA GLU A 574 16.43 31.49 -0.68
C GLU A 574 17.42 30.32 -0.54
N ALA A 575 16.93 29.07 -0.51
CA ALA A 575 17.79 27.89 -0.38
C ALA A 575 18.73 27.70 -1.59
N PHE A 576 18.23 27.88 -2.82
CA PHE A 576 19.06 27.77 -4.03
C PHE A 576 20.03 28.95 -4.19
N GLU A 577 19.65 30.17 -3.81
CA GLU A 577 20.56 31.31 -3.80
C GLU A 577 21.64 31.15 -2.72
N ASP A 578 21.30 30.64 -1.54
CA ASP A 578 22.26 30.35 -0.48
C ASP A 578 23.25 29.25 -0.91
N LEU A 579 22.77 28.18 -1.54
CA LEU A 579 23.61 27.13 -2.13
C LEU A 579 24.65 27.73 -3.10
N ASN A 580 24.19 28.52 -4.06
CA ASN A 580 25.04 29.10 -5.10
C ASN A 580 25.97 30.19 -4.57
N LYS A 581 25.55 30.93 -3.55
CA LYS A 581 26.37 31.94 -2.88
C LYS A 581 27.49 31.30 -2.06
N ARG A 582 27.18 30.28 -1.28
CA ARG A 582 28.17 29.56 -0.44
C ARG A 582 29.11 28.71 -1.28
N TYR A 583 28.63 28.15 -2.40
CA TYR A 583 29.38 27.24 -3.25
C TYR A 583 29.25 27.60 -4.73
N PRO A 584 29.96 28.64 -5.23
CA PRO A 584 29.83 29.10 -6.61
C PRO A 584 30.18 28.04 -7.67
N GLU A 585 31.13 27.17 -7.35
CA GLU A 585 31.48 26.00 -8.16
C GLU A 585 30.98 24.73 -7.45
N ASN A 586 29.71 24.40 -7.68
CA ASN A 586 29.08 23.22 -7.12
C ASN A 586 28.50 22.33 -8.21
N LEU A 587 28.37 21.03 -7.91
CA LEU A 587 27.86 20.03 -8.86
C LEU A 587 26.40 20.27 -9.26
N PHE A 588 25.64 21.02 -8.46
CA PHE A 588 24.26 21.42 -8.72
C PHE A 588 24.14 22.81 -9.35
N ALA A 589 25.23 23.49 -9.73
CA ALA A 589 25.18 24.89 -10.17
C ALA A 589 24.27 25.07 -11.40
N LEU A 590 24.42 24.21 -12.41
CA LEU A 590 23.58 24.24 -13.61
C LEU A 590 22.09 23.98 -13.28
N SER A 591 21.78 22.91 -12.55
CA SER A 591 20.39 22.57 -12.18
C SER A 591 19.77 23.63 -11.28
N SER A 592 20.50 24.15 -10.29
CA SER A 592 20.00 25.18 -9.38
C SER A 592 19.81 26.54 -10.07
N TRP A 593 20.66 26.95 -11.01
CA TRP A 593 20.42 28.17 -11.81
C TRP A 593 19.20 28.01 -12.72
N PHE A 594 18.99 26.82 -13.26
CA PHE A 594 17.80 26.53 -14.06
C PHE A 594 16.53 26.58 -13.21
N GLU A 595 16.57 25.97 -12.02
CA GLU A 595 15.49 26.05 -11.03
C GLU A 595 15.20 27.50 -10.63
N LEU A 596 16.22 28.31 -10.39
CA LEU A 596 16.08 29.74 -10.10
C LEU A 596 15.47 30.51 -11.29
N TRP A 597 15.87 30.22 -12.53
CA TRP A 597 15.21 30.79 -13.71
C TRP A 597 13.72 30.44 -13.77
N ASP A 598 13.33 29.19 -13.54
CA ASP A 598 11.91 28.76 -13.52
C ASP A 598 11.14 29.44 -12.38
N LEU A 599 11.70 29.46 -11.18
CA LEU A 599 11.08 30.07 -10.00
C LEU A 599 10.89 31.58 -10.17
N TYR A 600 11.91 32.31 -10.65
CA TYR A 600 11.81 33.74 -10.89
C TYR A 600 10.84 34.07 -12.04
N THR A 601 10.77 33.22 -13.07
CA THR A 601 9.77 33.32 -14.15
C THR A 601 8.35 33.16 -13.60
N LYS A 602 8.11 32.19 -12.71
CA LYS A 602 6.81 31.96 -12.03
C LYS A 602 6.41 33.10 -11.10
N GLN A 603 7.38 33.79 -10.51
CA GLN A 603 7.16 34.99 -9.70
C GLN A 603 7.05 36.29 -10.53
N ALA A 604 7.08 36.19 -11.86
CA ALA A 604 7.07 37.34 -12.78
C ALA A 604 8.25 38.33 -12.56
N ASN A 605 9.39 37.85 -12.05
CA ASN A 605 10.62 38.63 -11.94
C ASN A 605 11.53 38.35 -13.14
N GLN A 606 11.27 39.06 -14.23
CA GLN A 606 11.96 38.86 -15.50
C GLN A 606 13.45 39.19 -15.42
N GLU A 607 13.85 40.21 -14.66
CA GLU A 607 15.26 40.63 -14.52
C GLU A 607 16.11 39.49 -13.93
N LYS A 608 15.66 38.87 -12.84
CA LYS A 608 16.35 37.75 -12.21
C LYS A 608 16.29 36.48 -13.06
N ALA A 609 15.17 36.23 -13.74
CA ALA A 609 15.07 35.12 -14.68
C ALA A 609 16.11 35.29 -15.81
N ASP A 610 16.18 36.46 -16.44
CA ASP A 610 17.14 36.73 -17.51
C ASP A 610 18.60 36.65 -17.03
N TYR A 611 18.88 37.07 -15.78
CA TYR A 611 20.19 36.89 -15.16
C TYR A 611 20.62 35.41 -15.15
N TYR A 612 19.80 34.51 -14.59
CA TYR A 612 20.14 33.08 -14.54
C TYR A 612 20.13 32.42 -15.91
N LYS A 613 19.22 32.83 -16.80
CA LYS A 613 19.22 32.40 -18.20
C LYS A 613 20.56 32.71 -18.88
N ASN A 614 21.03 33.96 -18.76
CA ASN A 614 22.30 34.40 -19.35
C ASN A 614 23.50 33.69 -18.72
N LEU A 615 23.43 33.38 -17.43
CA LEU A 615 24.47 32.62 -16.74
C LEU A 615 24.59 31.20 -17.31
N ILE A 616 23.45 30.53 -17.52
CA ILE A 616 23.41 29.18 -18.12
C ILE A 616 23.90 29.21 -19.57
N THR A 617 23.41 30.14 -20.39
CA THR A 617 23.77 30.19 -21.83
C THR A 617 25.21 30.62 -22.08
N SER A 618 25.82 31.39 -21.18
CA SER A 618 27.23 31.80 -21.28
C SER A 618 28.21 30.79 -20.69
N LYS A 619 27.90 30.19 -19.55
CA LYS A 619 28.81 29.25 -18.86
C LYS A 619 28.65 27.80 -19.31
N PHE A 620 27.47 27.43 -19.78
CA PHE A 620 27.15 26.07 -20.22
C PHE A 620 26.48 26.04 -21.61
N PRO A 621 27.07 26.69 -22.65
CA PRO A 621 26.43 26.89 -23.96
C PRO A 621 26.04 25.58 -24.66
N ASP A 622 26.79 24.51 -24.43
CA ASP A 622 26.53 23.20 -25.03
C ASP A 622 25.49 22.36 -24.28
N SER A 623 25.12 22.78 -23.06
CA SER A 623 24.13 22.06 -22.24
C SER A 623 22.75 22.08 -22.90
N LYS A 624 21.98 21.01 -22.68
CA LYS A 624 20.60 20.94 -23.17
C LYS A 624 19.73 22.05 -22.56
N TYR A 625 20.01 22.48 -21.32
CA TYR A 625 19.37 23.65 -20.69
C TYR A 625 19.66 24.95 -21.46
N ALA A 626 20.91 25.24 -21.80
CA ALA A 626 21.26 26.42 -22.59
C ALA A 626 20.61 26.38 -23.98
N LYS A 627 20.67 25.22 -24.65
CA LYS A 627 20.07 25.04 -25.98
C LYS A 627 18.55 25.21 -25.96
N TYR A 628 17.88 24.73 -24.91
CA TYR A 628 16.45 24.97 -24.67
C TYR A 628 16.12 26.43 -24.39
N LEU A 629 16.90 27.09 -23.53
CA LEU A 629 16.69 28.50 -23.17
C LEU A 629 16.90 29.45 -24.36
N LEU A 630 17.74 29.07 -25.32
CA LEU A 630 17.97 29.78 -26.57
C LEU A 630 16.94 29.42 -27.65
N ASN A 631 16.59 28.14 -27.78
CA ASN A 631 15.58 27.64 -28.71
C ASN A 631 14.60 26.70 -27.98
N PRO A 632 13.38 27.17 -27.66
CA PRO A 632 12.35 26.34 -27.05
C PRO A 632 11.93 25.11 -27.88
N ASN A 633 12.21 25.11 -29.20
CA ASN A 633 11.97 23.98 -30.11
C ASN A 633 13.19 23.06 -30.28
N TYR A 634 14.29 23.29 -29.56
CA TYR A 634 15.54 22.53 -29.70
C TYR A 634 15.34 21.00 -29.67
N PHE A 635 14.49 20.49 -28.77
CA PHE A 635 14.22 19.07 -28.66
C PHE A 635 13.39 18.50 -29.82
N ILE A 636 12.56 19.32 -30.47
CA ILE A 636 11.79 18.94 -31.67
C ILE A 636 12.74 18.81 -32.86
N GLU A 637 13.65 19.78 -33.01
CA GLU A 637 14.62 19.80 -34.11
C GLU A 637 15.63 18.65 -33.97
N LEU A 638 16.06 18.35 -32.74
CA LEU A 638 16.94 17.21 -32.42
C LEU A 638 16.28 15.88 -32.80
N GLU A 639 14.99 15.73 -32.48
CA GLU A 639 14.21 14.54 -32.84
C GLU A 639 13.98 14.43 -34.34
N ALA A 640 13.57 15.51 -35.02
CA ALA A 640 13.39 15.50 -36.48
C ALA A 640 14.68 15.09 -37.21
N LYS A 641 15.83 15.48 -36.65
CA LYS A 641 17.15 15.05 -37.13
C LYS A 641 17.39 13.55 -36.87
N SER A 642 17.08 13.04 -35.67
CA SER A 642 17.18 11.61 -35.32
C SER A 642 16.26 10.73 -36.19
N ASP A 643 15.01 11.12 -36.37
CA ASP A 643 14.02 10.43 -37.21
C ASP A 643 14.42 10.39 -38.68
N SER A 644 15.08 11.45 -39.16
CA SER A 644 15.65 11.47 -40.51
C SER A 644 16.81 10.47 -40.65
N MET A 645 17.74 10.44 -39.68
CA MET A 645 18.86 9.50 -39.65
C MET A 645 18.40 8.05 -39.54
N ASN A 646 17.44 7.75 -38.67
CA ASN A 646 16.90 6.41 -38.47
C ASN A 646 16.19 5.89 -39.73
N ARG A 647 15.39 6.72 -40.41
CA ARG A 647 14.74 6.35 -41.67
C ARG A 647 15.75 6.07 -42.78
N LEU A 648 16.76 6.93 -42.93
CA LEU A 648 17.83 6.72 -43.91
C LEU A 648 18.64 5.46 -43.59
N TYR A 649 18.96 5.20 -42.31
CA TYR A 649 19.65 3.97 -41.92
C TYR A 649 18.84 2.71 -42.23
N GLN A 650 17.53 2.72 -41.95
CA GLN A 650 16.64 1.61 -42.31
C GLN A 650 16.63 1.36 -43.82
N GLN A 651 16.55 2.41 -44.63
CA GLN A 651 16.61 2.30 -46.09
C GLN A 651 17.96 1.75 -46.55
N ALA A 652 19.07 2.28 -46.03
CA ALA A 652 20.42 1.80 -46.33
C ALA A 652 20.56 0.31 -46.00
N PHE A 653 20.05 -0.11 -44.84
CA PHE A 653 20.11 -1.50 -44.39
C PHE A 653 19.23 -2.45 -45.21
N LEU A 654 18.02 -2.03 -45.61
CA LEU A 654 17.17 -2.82 -46.51
C LEU A 654 17.87 -3.05 -47.85
N LYS A 655 18.46 -2.01 -48.43
CA LYS A 655 19.25 -2.11 -49.67
C LYS A 655 20.46 -3.01 -49.50
N PHE A 656 21.13 -2.91 -48.35
CA PHE A 656 22.24 -3.76 -47.99
C PHE A 656 21.83 -5.25 -47.91
N LYS A 657 20.69 -5.56 -47.30
CA LYS A 657 20.15 -6.92 -47.19
C LYS A 657 19.69 -7.50 -48.53
N GLU A 658 19.18 -6.66 -49.43
CA GLU A 658 18.82 -7.04 -50.80
C GLU A 658 20.04 -7.28 -51.71
N GLY A 659 21.27 -7.12 -51.19
CA GLY A 659 22.50 -7.19 -51.97
C GLY A 659 22.76 -5.95 -52.85
N GLN A 660 21.95 -4.90 -52.71
CA GLN A 660 22.08 -3.64 -53.43
C GLN A 660 23.09 -2.72 -52.74
N TYR A 661 24.34 -3.18 -52.61
CA TYR A 661 25.38 -2.51 -51.82
C TYR A 661 25.69 -1.08 -52.28
N THR A 662 25.70 -0.81 -53.58
CA THR A 662 25.94 0.54 -54.13
C THR A 662 24.86 1.54 -53.71
N GLU A 663 23.60 1.14 -53.71
CA GLU A 663 22.49 2.00 -53.26
C GLU A 663 22.50 2.17 -51.74
N ALA A 664 22.86 1.13 -50.99
CA ALA A 664 23.08 1.22 -49.55
C ALA A 664 24.17 2.25 -49.21
N GLY A 665 25.29 2.25 -49.93
CA GLY A 665 26.38 3.22 -49.78
C GLY A 665 25.93 4.66 -50.01
N LYS A 666 25.19 4.93 -51.09
CA LYS A 666 24.64 6.28 -51.37
C LYS A 666 23.74 6.79 -50.24
N ILE A 667 22.94 5.93 -49.62
CA ILE A 667 22.08 6.32 -48.51
C ILE A 667 22.91 6.59 -47.25
N THR A 668 23.97 5.80 -46.98
CA THR A 668 24.87 6.08 -45.84
C THR A 668 25.60 7.42 -45.96
N ASP A 669 25.89 7.89 -47.17
CA ASP A 669 26.50 9.21 -47.41
C ASP A 669 25.57 10.37 -47.04
N GLN A 670 24.26 10.15 -47.05
CA GLN A 670 23.28 11.13 -46.59
C GLN A 670 23.18 11.18 -45.06
N ILE A 671 23.54 10.10 -44.36
CA ILE A 671 23.45 9.98 -42.90
C ILE A 671 24.63 10.65 -42.21
N LEU A 672 25.85 10.49 -42.74
CA LEU A 672 27.08 10.96 -42.08
C LEU A 672 27.11 12.47 -41.77
N PRO A 673 26.64 13.38 -42.65
CA PRO A 673 26.58 14.82 -42.36
C PRO A 673 25.56 15.19 -41.27
N LEU A 674 24.65 14.29 -40.91
CA LEU A 674 23.66 14.51 -39.85
C LEU A 674 24.23 14.27 -38.43
N ASN A 675 25.51 13.90 -38.32
CA ASN A 675 26.21 13.59 -37.06
C ASN A 675 25.48 12.48 -36.26
N PRO A 676 25.43 11.24 -36.78
CA PRO A 676 24.87 10.11 -36.05
C PRO A 676 25.63 9.89 -34.74
N ASP A 677 24.92 9.42 -33.72
CA ASP A 677 25.48 9.13 -32.40
C ASP A 677 26.53 7.99 -32.44
N SER A 678 27.16 7.75 -31.28
CA SER A 678 28.21 6.75 -31.12
C SER A 678 27.77 5.29 -31.38
N LEU A 679 26.47 4.99 -31.33
CA LEU A 679 25.90 3.67 -31.56
C LEU A 679 25.55 3.45 -33.04
N LEU A 680 25.04 4.48 -33.72
CA LEU A 680 24.65 4.43 -35.12
C LEU A 680 25.84 4.62 -36.07
N ILE A 681 26.82 5.45 -35.69
CA ILE A 681 27.96 5.76 -36.55
C ILE A 681 28.76 4.52 -37.00
N PRO A 682 29.03 3.51 -36.15
CA PRO A 682 29.79 2.32 -36.58
C PRO A 682 28.96 1.44 -37.51
N LYS A 683 27.62 1.44 -37.40
CA LYS A 683 26.71 0.66 -38.25
C LYS A 683 26.62 1.27 -39.65
N VAL A 684 26.44 2.58 -39.72
CA VAL A 684 26.46 3.35 -40.98
C VAL A 684 27.81 3.20 -41.68
N LYS A 685 28.92 3.33 -40.93
CA LYS A 685 30.27 3.16 -41.47
C LYS A 685 30.55 1.74 -41.94
N PHE A 686 30.00 0.71 -41.30
CA PHE A 686 30.12 -0.67 -41.75
C PHE A 686 29.45 -0.89 -43.12
N ILE A 687 28.18 -0.48 -43.26
CA ILE A 687 27.42 -0.58 -44.52
C ILE A 687 28.17 0.14 -45.64
N LYS A 688 28.68 1.35 -45.36
CA LYS A 688 29.52 2.10 -46.30
C LYS A 688 30.80 1.34 -46.69
N THR A 689 31.54 0.82 -45.70
CA THR A 689 32.79 0.09 -45.90
C THR A 689 32.60 -1.12 -46.80
N VAL A 690 31.50 -1.85 -46.61
CA VAL A 690 31.15 -2.99 -47.46
C VAL A 690 30.70 -2.53 -48.85
N ALA A 691 29.88 -1.48 -48.96
CA ALA A 691 29.46 -0.90 -50.23
C ALA A 691 30.64 -0.48 -51.11
N ASP A 692 31.52 0.35 -50.57
CA ASP A 692 32.74 0.82 -51.25
C ASP A 692 33.66 -0.37 -51.58
N GLY A 693 33.76 -1.32 -50.66
CA GLY A 693 34.50 -2.56 -50.80
C GLY A 693 34.05 -3.43 -51.97
N THR A 694 32.73 -3.61 -52.15
CA THR A 694 32.15 -4.40 -53.25
C THR A 694 32.41 -3.80 -54.64
N ALA A 695 32.67 -2.50 -54.72
CA ALA A 695 33.05 -1.79 -55.94
C ALA A 695 34.58 -1.76 -56.19
N SER A 696 35.39 -2.33 -55.29
CA SER A 696 36.85 -2.26 -55.30
C SER A 696 37.53 -3.61 -55.56
N THR A 697 38.87 -3.62 -55.65
CA THR A 697 39.64 -4.88 -55.74
C THR A 697 39.70 -5.59 -54.39
N ARG A 698 39.92 -6.91 -54.41
CA ARG A 698 40.01 -7.76 -53.21
C ARG A 698 40.92 -7.18 -52.12
N ASP A 699 42.12 -6.75 -52.51
CA ASP A 699 43.13 -6.26 -51.57
C ASP A 699 42.76 -4.89 -50.98
N VAL A 700 42.05 -4.05 -51.75
CA VAL A 700 41.52 -2.77 -51.28
C VAL A 700 40.40 -3.01 -50.28
N PHE A 701 39.46 -3.90 -50.58
CA PHE A 701 38.38 -4.20 -49.65
C PHE A 701 38.89 -4.80 -48.32
N GLY A 702 39.87 -5.70 -48.40
CA GLY A 702 40.52 -6.24 -47.21
C GLY A 702 41.13 -5.16 -46.30
N LYS A 703 41.78 -4.14 -46.89
CA LYS A 703 42.32 -2.99 -46.13
C LYS A 703 41.21 -2.15 -45.49
N MET A 704 40.15 -1.84 -46.23
CA MET A 704 39.03 -1.05 -45.72
C MET A 704 38.34 -1.73 -44.52
N LEU A 705 38.19 -3.06 -44.56
CA LEU A 705 37.65 -3.82 -43.42
C LEU A 705 38.60 -3.82 -42.22
N ALA A 706 39.92 -3.95 -42.44
CA ALA A 706 40.91 -3.87 -41.37
C ALA A 706 40.91 -2.49 -40.69
N GLU A 707 40.81 -1.42 -41.47
CA GLU A 707 40.69 -0.04 -40.96
C GLU A 707 39.40 0.17 -40.16
N TYR A 708 38.26 -0.35 -40.64
CA TYR A 708 37.01 -0.33 -39.90
C TYR A 708 37.12 -1.05 -38.54
N ILE A 709 37.68 -2.26 -38.52
CA ILE A 709 37.85 -3.07 -37.30
C ILE A 709 38.74 -2.35 -36.27
N SER A 710 39.81 -1.70 -36.74
CA SER A 710 40.70 -0.92 -35.87
C SER A 710 40.03 0.34 -35.31
N SER A 711 39.21 1.01 -36.12
CA SER A 711 38.55 2.27 -35.73
C SER A 711 37.36 2.03 -34.79
N TYR A 712 36.75 0.84 -34.83
CA TYR A 712 35.54 0.49 -34.08
C TYR A 712 35.69 -0.84 -33.32
N PRO A 713 36.62 -0.94 -32.34
CA PRO A 713 37.01 -2.21 -31.72
C PRO A 713 35.92 -2.86 -30.85
N LYS A 714 34.90 -2.09 -30.45
CA LYS A 714 33.75 -2.52 -29.63
C LYS A 714 32.42 -2.50 -30.39
N ALA A 715 32.43 -2.20 -31.69
CA ALA A 715 31.18 -2.04 -32.43
C ALA A 715 30.54 -3.40 -32.76
N GLU A 716 29.20 -3.43 -32.72
CA GLU A 716 28.40 -4.62 -33.04
C GLU A 716 28.73 -5.26 -34.40
N PRO A 717 28.99 -4.52 -35.50
CA PRO A 717 29.32 -5.14 -36.79
C PRO A 717 30.75 -5.71 -36.88
N LYS A 718 31.61 -5.52 -35.86
CA LYS A 718 33.01 -5.96 -35.90
C LYS A 718 33.19 -7.46 -36.15
N PRO A 719 32.52 -8.39 -35.44
CA PRO A 719 32.72 -9.83 -35.66
C PRO A 719 32.39 -10.25 -37.09
N LEU A 720 31.45 -9.54 -37.71
CA LEU A 720 31.07 -9.74 -39.08
C LEU A 720 32.10 -9.18 -40.06
N ALA A 721 32.62 -7.98 -39.81
CA ALA A 721 33.74 -7.42 -40.56
C ALA A 721 34.97 -8.33 -40.52
N GLU A 722 35.30 -8.90 -39.35
CA GLU A 722 36.40 -9.86 -39.16
C GLU A 722 36.15 -11.15 -39.95
N LYS A 723 34.91 -11.64 -39.98
CA LYS A 723 34.53 -12.82 -40.76
C LYS A 723 34.63 -12.58 -42.27
N ILE A 724 34.20 -11.42 -42.76
CA ILE A 724 34.33 -11.03 -44.18
C ILE A 724 35.81 -10.88 -44.54
N LEU A 725 36.60 -10.20 -43.69
CA LEU A 725 38.04 -10.03 -43.88
C LEU A 725 38.75 -11.39 -43.95
N LYS A 726 38.42 -12.31 -43.04
CA LYS A 726 38.95 -13.66 -43.03
C LYS A 726 38.57 -14.46 -44.27
N LEU A 727 37.32 -14.36 -44.75
CA LEU A 727 36.89 -15.00 -46.00
C LEU A 727 37.65 -14.46 -47.23
N ILE A 728 37.94 -13.16 -47.24
CA ILE A 728 38.74 -12.50 -48.28
C ILE A 728 40.20 -12.97 -48.25
N GLN A 729 40.74 -13.22 -47.05
CA GLN A 729 42.12 -13.68 -46.81
C GLN A 729 42.31 -15.19 -47.07
N ASP A 730 41.32 -16.03 -46.70
CA ASP A 730 41.39 -17.50 -46.77
C ASP A 730 41.11 -18.07 -48.19
N SER A 731 40.48 -17.30 -49.08
CA SER A 731 39.98 -17.84 -50.36
C SER A 731 41.01 -17.81 -51.50
N THR A 732 41.42 -18.98 -51.99
CA THR A 732 42.06 -19.23 -53.30
C THR A 732 41.10 -19.08 -54.50
N LEU A 733 39.98 -18.38 -54.32
CA LEU A 733 38.91 -18.26 -55.32
C LEU A 733 39.18 -17.07 -56.26
N VAL A 734 39.29 -17.37 -57.55
CA VAL A 734 39.61 -16.46 -58.65
C VAL A 734 38.51 -15.42 -58.92
N ASP A 735 37.35 -15.48 -58.26
CA ASP A 735 36.19 -14.65 -58.61
C ASP A 735 35.39 -14.16 -57.39
N TYR A 736 35.99 -13.31 -56.57
CA TYR A 736 35.33 -12.62 -55.44
C TYR A 736 34.05 -11.86 -55.88
N GLN A 737 34.01 -11.36 -57.12
CA GLN A 737 32.83 -10.71 -57.69
C GLN A 737 31.61 -11.65 -57.83
N LYS A 738 31.82 -12.96 -58.02
CA LYS A 738 30.71 -13.93 -58.04
C LYS A 738 30.11 -14.16 -56.65
N LEU A 739 30.88 -14.06 -55.57
CA LEU A 739 30.37 -14.14 -54.20
C LEU A 739 29.48 -12.93 -53.87
N VAL A 740 29.88 -11.72 -54.30
CA VAL A 740 29.05 -10.51 -54.18
C VAL A 740 27.77 -10.63 -55.01
N ALA A 741 27.88 -11.07 -56.27
CA ALA A 741 26.74 -11.22 -57.18
C ALA A 741 25.75 -12.33 -56.78
N SER A 742 26.22 -13.35 -56.05
CA SER A 742 25.39 -14.47 -55.59
C SER A 742 24.49 -14.17 -54.38
N GLY A 743 24.58 -12.96 -53.79
CA GLY A 743 23.88 -12.65 -52.54
C GLY A 743 24.45 -13.39 -51.31
N TYR A 744 25.61 -14.04 -51.43
CA TYR A 744 26.22 -14.80 -50.34
C TYR A 744 26.61 -13.91 -49.14
N LEU A 745 27.04 -12.68 -49.40
CA LEU A 745 27.29 -11.68 -48.35
C LEU A 745 25.97 -11.33 -47.62
N SER A 746 24.84 -11.14 -48.32
CA SER A 746 23.53 -10.85 -47.71
C SER A 746 22.96 -12.04 -46.92
N ASP A 747 23.20 -13.28 -47.35
CA ASP A 747 22.71 -14.49 -46.67
C ASP A 747 23.55 -14.88 -45.43
N LYS A 748 24.84 -14.51 -45.39
CA LYS A 748 25.74 -14.76 -44.25
C LYS A 748 25.82 -13.58 -43.26
N ILE A 749 25.42 -12.38 -43.68
CA ILE A 749 25.27 -11.19 -42.84
C ILE A 749 23.84 -11.19 -42.26
N ASN A 750 23.58 -12.13 -41.36
CA ASN A 750 22.44 -11.99 -40.44
C ASN A 750 22.89 -11.23 -39.22
N ASN A 751 22.27 -10.07 -38.99
CA ASN A 751 22.34 -9.39 -37.70
C ASN A 751 21.65 -10.30 -36.66
N PRO A 752 22.33 -10.73 -35.57
CA PRO A 752 21.72 -11.50 -34.49
C PRO A 752 20.55 -10.78 -33.80
N GLU A 753 20.47 -9.45 -33.84
CA GLU A 753 19.30 -8.68 -33.38
C GLU A 753 18.09 -8.82 -34.31
N LEU A 754 18.26 -9.34 -35.54
CA LEU A 754 17.19 -9.47 -36.54
C LEU A 754 16.86 -10.91 -36.95
N LEU A 755 17.51 -11.94 -36.41
CA LEU A 755 17.11 -13.34 -36.60
C LEU A 755 17.46 -14.22 -35.39
N SER A 756 16.51 -14.27 -34.47
CA SER A 756 15.94 -15.55 -34.04
C SER A 756 14.44 -15.43 -34.22
N ALA A 757 13.87 -16.23 -35.14
CA ALA A 757 12.53 -16.72 -34.88
C ALA A 757 12.63 -17.36 -33.49
N ASN A 758 11.96 -16.78 -32.50
CA ASN A 758 11.82 -17.45 -31.22
C ASN A 758 11.39 -18.89 -31.53
N PRO A 759 12.12 -19.93 -31.07
CA PRO A 759 11.64 -21.28 -31.23
C PRO A 759 10.26 -21.28 -30.60
N LYS A 760 9.20 -21.51 -31.41
CA LYS A 760 7.79 -21.41 -31.01
C LYS A 760 7.63 -22.07 -29.64
N GLY A 761 7.65 -21.22 -28.62
CA GLY A 761 7.74 -21.62 -27.24
C GLY A 761 6.36 -22.05 -26.78
N SER A 762 6.32 -23.00 -25.86
CA SER A 762 5.09 -23.44 -25.19
C SER A 762 4.65 -22.46 -24.08
N ASP A 763 4.88 -21.16 -24.26
CA ASP A 763 4.34 -20.14 -23.37
C ASP A 763 2.99 -19.63 -23.90
N GLU A 764 2.25 -18.91 -23.06
CA GLU A 764 0.92 -18.39 -23.42
C GLU A 764 0.95 -17.28 -24.49
N PHE A 765 2.15 -16.84 -24.89
CA PHE A 765 2.38 -15.87 -25.96
C PHE A 765 2.87 -16.55 -27.25
N GLY A 766 2.91 -17.89 -27.30
CA GLY A 766 3.36 -18.66 -28.47
C GLY A 766 4.84 -18.48 -28.81
N GLY A 767 5.66 -18.08 -27.84
CA GLY A 767 7.03 -17.65 -28.02
C GLY A 767 7.14 -16.31 -28.77
N LYS A 768 6.09 -15.49 -28.82
CA LYS A 768 6.13 -14.21 -29.54
C LYS A 768 7.08 -13.20 -28.88
N PHE A 769 7.09 -13.14 -27.55
CA PHE A 769 7.97 -12.27 -26.79
C PHE A 769 9.02 -13.08 -26.03
N SER A 770 10.18 -12.48 -25.77
CA SER A 770 11.34 -13.11 -25.13
C SER A 770 11.71 -12.39 -23.84
N TYR A 771 12.09 -13.13 -22.79
CA TYR A 771 12.59 -12.55 -21.54
C TYR A 771 14.11 -12.68 -21.53
N ASP A 772 14.77 -11.73 -22.18
CA ASP A 772 16.23 -11.69 -22.32
C ASP A 772 16.76 -10.50 -21.52
N GLU A 773 17.70 -10.79 -20.61
CA GLU A 773 18.20 -9.83 -19.63
C GLU A 773 19.33 -8.96 -20.19
N ASP A 774 20.05 -9.47 -21.19
CA ASP A 774 21.28 -8.88 -21.72
C ASP A 774 21.02 -7.99 -22.96
N LEU A 775 19.78 -7.96 -23.45
CA LEU A 775 19.40 -7.11 -24.58
C LEU A 775 19.20 -5.66 -24.17
N LEU A 776 19.43 -4.76 -25.13
CA LEU A 776 19.05 -3.36 -25.02
C LEU A 776 17.58 -3.24 -24.62
N HIS A 777 17.28 -2.41 -23.62
CA HIS A 777 15.92 -2.11 -23.21
C HIS A 777 15.54 -0.66 -23.58
N TYR A 778 14.26 -0.42 -23.80
CA TYR A 778 13.68 0.89 -24.03
C TYR A 778 12.65 1.17 -22.96
N PHE A 779 12.64 2.37 -22.41
CA PHE A 779 11.50 2.87 -21.65
C PHE A 779 10.51 3.51 -22.62
N VAL A 780 9.25 3.13 -22.54
CA VAL A 780 8.22 3.54 -23.51
C VAL A 780 7.03 4.14 -22.78
N ILE A 781 6.61 5.32 -23.21
CA ILE A 781 5.35 5.98 -22.86
C ILE A 781 4.43 5.88 -24.08
N ALA A 782 3.32 5.14 -23.97
CA ALA A 782 2.31 5.09 -25.03
C ALA A 782 1.11 5.96 -24.67
N TYR A 783 0.70 6.85 -25.58
CA TYR A 783 -0.42 7.78 -25.41
C TYR A 783 -1.22 7.97 -26.72
N PRO A 784 -2.48 8.44 -26.67
CA PRO A 784 -3.31 8.60 -27.86
C PRO A 784 -2.79 9.67 -28.82
N THR A 785 -2.68 9.37 -30.12
CA THR A 785 -2.15 10.28 -31.15
C THR A 785 -2.95 11.59 -31.27
N ASN A 786 -4.27 11.52 -31.06
CA ASN A 786 -5.17 12.68 -31.16
C ASN A 786 -5.30 13.50 -29.87
N SER A 787 -4.49 13.21 -28.84
CA SER A 787 -4.50 13.97 -27.60
C SER A 787 -3.68 15.25 -27.72
N LYS A 788 -4.15 16.36 -27.12
CA LYS A 788 -3.43 17.64 -27.07
C LYS A 788 -2.28 17.57 -26.05
N VAL A 789 -1.31 16.67 -26.27
CA VAL A 789 -0.11 16.59 -25.45
C VAL A 789 0.82 17.72 -25.86
N ASP A 790 1.28 18.52 -24.89
CA ASP A 790 2.45 19.37 -25.09
C ASP A 790 3.69 18.47 -25.12
N LEU A 791 3.96 17.91 -26.30
CA LEU A 791 5.02 16.95 -26.53
C LEU A 791 6.40 17.56 -26.24
N ASN A 792 6.53 18.87 -26.44
CA ASN A 792 7.76 19.61 -26.17
C ASN A 792 8.03 19.66 -24.68
N ARG A 793 6.98 19.98 -23.90
CA ARG A 793 7.05 19.96 -22.45
C ARG A 793 7.36 18.57 -21.90
N LEU A 794 6.69 17.53 -22.42
CA LEU A 794 6.94 16.15 -21.98
C LEU A 794 8.37 15.69 -22.24
N LYS A 795 8.89 15.93 -23.46
CA LYS A 795 10.29 15.63 -23.82
C LYS A 795 11.28 16.42 -22.99
N PHE A 796 10.96 17.68 -22.73
CA PHE A 796 11.77 18.55 -21.89
C PHE A 796 11.88 18.01 -20.47
N ASP A 797 10.75 17.67 -19.86
CA ASP A 797 10.72 17.16 -18.48
C ASP A 797 11.43 15.78 -18.38
N LEU A 798 11.32 14.93 -19.41
CA LEU A 798 12.10 13.68 -19.54
C LEU A 798 13.59 13.94 -19.70
N ALA A 799 13.98 14.89 -20.56
CA ALA A 799 15.38 15.24 -20.78
C ALA A 799 16.00 15.82 -19.51
N ASN A 800 15.30 16.69 -18.78
CA ASN A 800 15.75 17.23 -17.50
C ASN A 800 15.90 16.12 -16.48
N TYR A 801 14.90 15.25 -16.35
CA TYR A 801 15.00 14.09 -15.47
C TYR A 801 16.26 13.26 -15.78
N ASN A 802 16.56 13.05 -17.07
CA ASN A 802 17.74 12.31 -17.50
C ASN A 802 19.05 13.02 -17.17
N ILE A 803 19.11 14.33 -17.39
CA ILE A 803 20.30 15.13 -17.09
C ILE A 803 20.54 15.20 -15.58
N ASP A 804 19.48 15.44 -14.80
CA ASP A 804 19.54 15.62 -13.36
C ASP A 804 19.88 14.34 -12.61
N HIS A 805 19.54 13.17 -13.15
CA HIS A 805 19.71 11.88 -12.46
C HIS A 805 20.75 10.95 -13.12
N TYR A 806 21.26 11.29 -14.32
CA TYR A 806 22.15 10.42 -15.09
C TYR A 806 23.21 11.20 -15.90
N THR A 807 24.14 11.86 -15.19
CA THR A 807 25.15 12.76 -15.78
C THR A 807 26.17 12.13 -16.75
N LYS A 808 26.28 10.78 -16.76
CA LYS A 808 27.27 10.01 -17.55
C LYS A 808 26.67 9.16 -18.67
N ILE A 809 25.36 9.23 -18.89
CA ILE A 809 24.67 8.44 -19.91
C ILE A 809 23.84 9.39 -20.76
N ASP A 810 24.12 9.41 -22.06
CA ASP A 810 23.28 10.11 -23.02
C ASP A 810 22.10 9.23 -23.40
N PHE A 811 20.91 9.64 -22.96
CA PHE A 811 19.65 9.03 -23.36
C PHE A 811 19.08 9.72 -24.59
N ASP A 812 18.66 8.92 -25.56
CA ASP A 812 17.92 9.40 -26.72
C ASP A 812 16.42 9.34 -26.44
N ILE A 813 15.73 10.44 -26.74
CA ILE A 813 14.28 10.56 -26.59
C ILE A 813 13.68 10.68 -27.99
N GLU A 814 12.83 9.72 -28.37
CA GLU A 814 12.25 9.64 -29.71
C GLU A 814 10.74 9.41 -29.66
N THR A 815 10.00 9.93 -30.64
CA THR A 815 8.57 9.67 -30.78
C THR A 815 8.29 8.85 -32.03
N GLN A 816 7.45 7.82 -31.92
CA GLN A 816 7.02 7.01 -33.05
C GLN A 816 5.51 6.80 -33.01
N ASN A 817 4.84 6.98 -34.15
CA ASN A 817 3.44 6.54 -34.27
C ASN A 817 3.39 5.02 -34.38
N LEU A 818 2.68 4.38 -33.45
CA LEU A 818 2.47 2.93 -33.49
C LEU A 818 1.34 2.57 -34.46
N ASN A 819 0.24 3.31 -34.38
CA ASN A 819 -0.92 3.20 -35.26
C ASN A 819 -1.66 4.55 -35.33
N ASN A 820 -2.82 4.61 -36.00
CA ASN A 820 -3.58 5.85 -36.18
C ASN A 820 -4.11 6.44 -34.85
N ASN A 821 -4.12 5.65 -33.78
CA ASN A 821 -4.71 6.01 -32.50
C ASN A 821 -3.67 6.17 -31.38
N ASN A 822 -2.49 5.58 -31.50
CA ASN A 822 -1.46 5.52 -30.46
C ASN A 822 -0.09 5.98 -30.97
N THR A 823 0.54 6.83 -30.17
CA THR A 823 1.91 7.32 -30.34
C THR A 823 2.75 6.84 -29.15
N LEU A 824 4.01 6.52 -29.41
CA LEU A 824 5.00 6.06 -28.44
C LEU A 824 6.07 7.14 -28.28
N LEU A 825 6.40 7.52 -27.06
CA LEU A 825 7.60 8.27 -26.71
C LEU A 825 8.58 7.33 -26.01
N LEU A 826 9.79 7.26 -26.54
CA LEU A 826 10.81 6.27 -26.24
C LEU A 826 11.98 6.94 -25.55
N VAL A 827 12.56 6.27 -24.56
CA VAL A 827 13.88 6.58 -24.04
C VAL A 827 14.78 5.38 -24.29
N ARG A 828 15.83 5.58 -25.07
CA ARG A 828 16.80 4.55 -25.49
C ARG A 828 18.10 4.67 -24.69
N SER A 829 19.09 3.84 -25.04
CA SER A 829 20.42 3.77 -24.37
C SER A 829 20.41 3.11 -22.99
N LEU A 830 19.44 2.22 -22.72
CA LEU A 830 19.46 1.32 -21.56
C LEU A 830 20.03 -0.02 -22.04
N ASN A 831 21.21 -0.39 -21.56
CA ASN A 831 21.99 -1.46 -22.19
C ASN A 831 21.47 -2.87 -21.91
N ASP A 832 20.70 -3.03 -20.83
CA ASP A 832 20.23 -4.31 -20.32
C ASP A 832 18.92 -4.13 -19.53
N LYS A 833 18.36 -5.24 -19.05
CA LYS A 833 17.14 -5.27 -18.23
C LYS A 833 17.29 -4.45 -16.95
N GLU A 834 18.44 -4.54 -16.28
CA GLU A 834 18.63 -3.91 -14.97
C GLU A 834 18.61 -2.39 -15.09
N GLN A 835 19.32 -1.84 -16.07
CA GLN A 835 19.29 -0.42 -16.41
C GLN A 835 17.88 0.01 -16.79
N GLY A 836 17.17 -0.79 -17.60
CA GLY A 836 15.78 -0.52 -17.97
C GLY A 836 14.84 -0.46 -16.77
N LEU A 837 14.94 -1.43 -15.85
CA LEU A 837 14.12 -1.48 -14.64
C LEU A 837 14.45 -0.38 -13.64
N ILE A 838 15.74 -0.06 -13.45
CA ILE A 838 16.19 1.04 -12.60
C ILE A 838 15.62 2.35 -13.12
N TYR A 839 15.77 2.61 -14.42
CA TYR A 839 15.23 3.80 -15.06
C TYR A 839 13.71 3.87 -14.92
N PHE A 840 12.99 2.80 -15.26
CA PHE A 840 11.52 2.70 -15.14
C PHE A 840 11.04 3.00 -13.72
N ARG A 841 11.62 2.38 -12.69
CA ARG A 841 11.20 2.58 -11.30
C ARG A 841 11.50 3.98 -10.79
N SER A 842 12.60 4.55 -11.24
CA SER A 842 13.06 5.86 -10.77
C SER A 842 12.22 6.98 -11.39
N ILE A 843 11.87 6.86 -12.68
CA ILE A 843 11.16 7.92 -13.39
C ILE A 843 9.67 7.95 -13.06
N ILE A 844 8.98 6.80 -12.99
CA ILE A 844 7.51 6.75 -12.81
C ILE A 844 7.03 7.33 -11.46
N LYS A 845 7.92 7.50 -10.49
CA LYS A 845 7.62 8.13 -9.19
C LYS A 845 7.66 9.65 -9.23
N LYS A 846 8.24 10.26 -10.28
CA LYS A 846 8.37 11.71 -10.44
C LYS A 846 7.18 12.27 -11.19
N ARG A 847 6.11 12.62 -10.45
CA ARG A 847 4.86 13.15 -11.04
C ARG A 847 5.08 14.37 -11.92
N GLU A 848 6.04 15.23 -11.56
CA GLU A 848 6.43 16.42 -12.33
C GLU A 848 6.87 16.10 -13.77
N VAL A 849 7.46 14.92 -14.01
CA VAL A 849 7.92 14.51 -15.36
C VAL A 849 6.73 14.25 -16.31
N PHE A 850 5.58 13.90 -15.76
CA PHE A 850 4.40 13.50 -16.54
C PHE A 850 3.29 14.57 -16.54
N GLU A 851 3.58 15.81 -16.10
CA GLU A 851 2.55 16.88 -15.99
C GLU A 851 1.92 17.20 -17.36
N ALA A 852 2.70 17.13 -18.45
CA ALA A 852 2.20 17.30 -19.82
C ALA A 852 1.18 16.22 -20.25
N LEU A 853 1.09 15.11 -19.52
CA LEU A 853 0.14 14.02 -19.74
C LEU A 853 -1.05 14.07 -18.78
N LYS A 854 -1.22 15.16 -18.03
CA LYS A 854 -2.33 15.33 -17.08
C LYS A 854 -3.67 15.22 -17.79
N ASN A 855 -4.55 14.37 -17.26
CA ASN A 855 -5.86 14.02 -17.83
C ASN A 855 -5.81 13.29 -19.19
N ILE A 856 -4.63 12.85 -19.62
CA ILE A 856 -4.44 12.04 -20.83
C ILE A 856 -4.19 10.60 -20.36
N LYS A 857 -4.88 9.64 -20.97
CA LYS A 857 -4.63 8.23 -20.66
C LYS A 857 -3.32 7.82 -21.31
N TYR A 858 -2.35 7.37 -20.54
CA TYR A 858 -1.07 6.85 -21.05
C TYR A 858 -0.66 5.59 -20.27
N VAL A 859 0.26 4.80 -20.84
CA VAL A 859 0.87 3.65 -20.19
C VAL A 859 2.38 3.69 -20.33
N ASN A 860 3.08 3.26 -19.29
CA ASN A 860 4.54 3.16 -19.29
C ASN A 860 4.95 1.68 -19.20
N PHE A 861 5.99 1.29 -19.93
CA PHE A 861 6.58 -0.03 -19.83
C PHE A 861 8.05 -0.01 -20.25
N ILE A 862 8.77 -1.10 -19.99
CA ILE A 862 10.05 -1.37 -20.64
C ILE A 862 9.94 -2.52 -21.62
N ALA A 863 10.69 -2.45 -22.71
CA ALA A 863 10.77 -3.51 -23.69
C ALA A 863 12.20 -3.71 -24.16
N SER A 864 12.65 -4.97 -24.22
CA SER A 864 13.87 -5.29 -24.95
C SER A 864 13.73 -4.85 -26.42
N SER A 865 14.85 -4.61 -27.09
CA SER A 865 14.88 -4.24 -28.51
C SER A 865 14.13 -5.25 -29.38
N THR A 866 14.21 -6.55 -29.04
CA THR A 866 13.48 -7.64 -29.70
C THR A 866 11.97 -7.55 -29.47
N ASN A 867 11.53 -7.40 -28.23
CA ASN A 867 10.11 -7.30 -27.91
C ASN A 867 9.48 -6.02 -28.47
N PHE A 868 10.24 -4.92 -28.49
CA PHE A 868 9.80 -3.66 -29.07
C PHE A 868 9.54 -3.78 -30.58
N ARG A 869 10.33 -4.60 -31.28
CA ARG A 869 10.09 -4.92 -32.69
C ARG A 869 8.76 -5.66 -32.88
N GLU A 870 8.44 -6.62 -32.02
CA GLU A 870 7.16 -7.34 -32.09
C GLU A 870 5.97 -6.39 -31.85
N ILE A 871 6.08 -5.48 -30.87
CA ILE A 871 5.07 -4.43 -30.61
C ILE A 871 4.83 -3.57 -31.86
N THR A 872 5.92 -3.11 -32.49
CA THR A 872 5.83 -2.23 -33.67
C THR A 872 5.37 -2.99 -34.92
N ALA A 873 5.72 -4.26 -35.08
CA ALA A 873 5.26 -5.12 -36.16
C ALA A 873 3.75 -5.40 -36.06
N ASP A 874 3.25 -5.65 -34.85
CA ASP A 874 1.82 -5.85 -34.58
C ASP A 874 1.02 -4.55 -34.67
N LYS A 875 1.68 -3.40 -34.59
CA LYS A 875 1.05 -2.09 -34.40
C LYS A 875 0.15 -2.03 -33.16
N ASP A 876 0.46 -2.85 -32.16
CA ASP A 876 -0.25 -2.96 -30.89
C ASP A 876 0.72 -3.36 -29.76
N TYR A 877 0.55 -2.76 -28.59
CA TYR A 877 1.33 -3.06 -27.38
C TYR A 877 0.53 -3.88 -26.35
N ALA A 878 -0.77 -4.13 -26.56
CA ALA A 878 -1.64 -4.71 -25.55
C ALA A 878 -1.25 -6.14 -25.14
N GLU A 879 -0.85 -6.98 -26.10
CA GLU A 879 -0.38 -8.34 -25.82
C GLU A 879 0.99 -8.32 -25.09
N TYR A 880 1.87 -7.41 -25.50
CA TYR A 880 3.14 -7.18 -24.83
C TYR A 880 2.98 -6.71 -23.39
N LEU A 881 2.01 -5.85 -23.08
CA LEU A 881 1.78 -5.41 -21.69
C LEU A 881 1.47 -6.58 -20.74
N LYS A 882 0.80 -7.62 -21.23
CA LYS A 882 0.57 -8.86 -20.44
C LYS A 882 1.87 -9.60 -20.21
N PHE A 883 2.72 -9.71 -21.23
CA PHE A 883 4.05 -10.29 -21.12
C PHE A 883 4.94 -9.48 -20.16
N PHE A 884 4.91 -8.15 -20.27
CA PHE A 884 5.61 -7.22 -19.40
C PHE A 884 5.19 -7.40 -17.94
N ILE A 885 3.88 -7.39 -17.66
CA ILE A 885 3.37 -7.64 -16.31
C ILE A 885 3.86 -9.01 -15.84
N LYS A 886 3.68 -10.10 -16.58
CA LYS A 886 4.10 -11.41 -16.09
C LYS A 886 5.59 -11.51 -15.75
N ASN A 887 6.46 -11.02 -16.62
CA ASN A 887 7.89 -11.31 -16.52
C ASN A 887 8.69 -10.22 -15.81
N TYR A 888 8.21 -8.97 -15.85
CA TYR A 888 8.85 -7.84 -15.20
C TYR A 888 8.13 -7.40 -13.91
N SER A 889 6.83 -7.73 -13.68
CA SER A 889 6.10 -7.25 -12.47
C SER A 889 6.66 -7.75 -11.15
N GLN A 890 7.18 -8.98 -11.10
CA GLN A 890 7.83 -9.53 -9.90
C GLN A 890 9.04 -8.70 -9.44
N PHE A 891 9.63 -7.93 -10.36
CA PHE A 891 10.70 -6.98 -10.06
C PHE A 891 10.15 -5.56 -9.81
N ILE A 892 8.96 -5.25 -10.30
CA ILE A 892 8.30 -3.94 -10.13
C ILE A 892 7.53 -3.85 -8.80
N THR A 893 7.14 -4.99 -8.22
CA THR A 893 6.50 -5.09 -6.91
C THR A 893 7.22 -6.08 -6.00
N GLY A 894 7.83 -5.57 -4.93
CA GLY A 894 8.37 -6.34 -3.82
C GLY A 894 9.02 -5.41 -2.80
N ASP A 895 8.31 -5.16 -1.70
CA ASP A 895 8.73 -4.54 -0.43
C ASP A 895 9.99 -3.67 -0.44
N PHE A 896 9.78 -2.38 -0.66
CA PHE A 896 10.66 -1.38 -0.05
C PHE A 896 10.08 -1.08 1.33
N SER A 897 10.83 -1.37 2.40
CA SER A 897 10.65 -0.67 3.67
C SER A 897 10.65 0.84 3.38
N GLY A 898 9.96 1.64 4.19
CA GLY A 898 9.83 3.09 3.99
C GLY A 898 11.13 3.91 4.05
N GLU A 899 12.30 3.27 3.95
CA GLU A 899 13.59 3.92 3.79
C GLU A 899 13.80 4.36 2.32
N LEU A 900 14.36 5.56 2.17
CA LEU A 900 14.79 6.11 0.89
C LEU A 900 15.74 5.11 0.19
N LEU A 901 15.43 4.78 -1.06
CA LEU A 901 16.45 4.22 -1.94
C LEU A 901 17.51 5.31 -2.20
N PRO A 902 18.80 4.91 -2.33
CA PRO A 902 19.85 5.79 -2.84
C PRO A 902 19.49 6.46 -4.16
N GLU A 903 20.11 7.60 -4.47
CA GLU A 903 19.88 8.30 -5.74
C GLU A 903 20.13 7.35 -6.93
N PRO A 904 19.38 7.45 -8.05
CA PRO A 904 19.53 6.55 -9.21
C PRO A 904 20.97 6.47 -9.75
N GLU A 905 21.74 7.54 -9.62
CA GLU A 905 23.17 7.58 -9.95
C GLU A 905 24.01 6.72 -8.99
N GLU A 906 23.67 6.67 -7.71
CA GLU A 906 24.30 5.80 -6.70
C GLU A 906 23.92 4.34 -6.94
N LEU A 907 22.66 4.05 -7.32
CA LEU A 907 22.23 2.69 -7.70
C LEU A 907 22.90 2.21 -8.99
N LEU A 908 23.07 3.08 -10.00
CA LEU A 908 23.77 2.74 -11.24
C LEU A 908 25.29 2.74 -11.10
N ALA A 909 25.85 3.53 -10.19
CA ALA A 909 27.26 3.49 -9.84
C ALA A 909 27.57 2.24 -9.00
N LYS A 910 26.64 1.81 -8.14
CA LYS A 910 26.73 0.56 -7.37
C LYS A 910 26.50 -0.66 -8.24
N ALA A 911 25.57 -0.62 -9.21
CA ALA A 911 25.42 -1.64 -10.25
C ALA A 911 26.63 -1.70 -11.18
N ARG A 912 27.18 -0.55 -11.62
CA ARG A 912 28.44 -0.51 -12.39
C ARG A 912 29.67 -0.89 -11.57
N GLN A 913 29.74 -0.55 -10.29
CA GLN A 913 30.80 -1.00 -9.38
C GLN A 913 30.64 -2.48 -9.04
N GLU A 914 29.42 -3.01 -8.94
CA GLU A 914 29.17 -4.45 -8.85
C GLU A 914 29.56 -5.13 -10.16
N GLU A 915 29.28 -4.56 -11.33
CA GLU A 915 29.70 -5.08 -12.65
C GLU A 915 31.22 -4.98 -12.89
N GLU A 916 31.88 -3.92 -12.42
CA GLU A 916 33.35 -3.75 -12.43
C GLU A 916 34.03 -4.64 -11.36
N MET A 917 33.43 -4.78 -10.17
CA MET A 917 33.86 -5.75 -9.16
C MET A 917 33.58 -7.20 -9.60
N LEU A 918 32.56 -7.46 -10.41
CA LEU A 918 32.27 -8.76 -11.04
C LEU A 918 33.28 -9.06 -12.16
N LYS A 919 33.82 -8.03 -12.83
CA LYS A 919 34.94 -8.16 -13.78
C LYS A 919 36.29 -8.40 -13.08
N GLU A 920 36.47 -7.96 -11.83
CA GLU A 920 37.69 -8.23 -11.03
C GLU A 920 37.57 -9.36 -9.98
N LYS A 921 36.37 -9.91 -9.70
CA LYS A 921 36.15 -11.05 -8.77
C LYS A 921 35.62 -12.32 -9.43
N GLY A 922 35.85 -12.48 -10.73
CA GLY A 922 35.70 -13.74 -11.46
C GLY A 922 34.53 -13.74 -12.43
N SER A 923 34.87 -13.62 -13.71
CA SER A 923 33.95 -13.80 -14.84
C SER A 923 33.57 -15.28 -15.05
N PHE A 924 32.38 -15.50 -15.61
CA PHE A 924 32.15 -16.66 -16.47
C PHE A 924 33.10 -16.56 -17.65
N VAL A 925 34.24 -17.25 -17.57
CA VAL A 925 35.06 -17.51 -18.76
C VAL A 925 34.34 -18.61 -19.54
N SER A 926 33.60 -18.23 -20.58
CA SER A 926 33.39 -19.13 -21.71
C SER A 926 34.74 -19.28 -22.41
N VAL A 927 35.48 -20.33 -22.07
CA VAL A 927 36.57 -20.78 -22.94
C VAL A 927 35.88 -21.25 -24.21
N ALA A 928 36.03 -20.48 -25.30
CA ALA A 928 35.71 -21.00 -26.63
C ALA A 928 36.49 -22.32 -26.79
N PRO A 929 35.83 -23.43 -27.17
CA PRO A 929 36.44 -24.74 -27.15
C PRO A 929 37.65 -24.75 -28.08
N THR A 930 38.83 -24.73 -27.48
CA THR A 930 40.12 -24.87 -28.15
C THR A 930 40.72 -26.15 -27.61
N GLY A 931 40.34 -27.29 -28.20
CA GLY A 931 41.03 -28.56 -27.94
C GLY A 931 40.14 -29.79 -27.85
N SER A 932 40.47 -30.77 -28.68
CA SER A 932 40.10 -32.18 -28.61
C SER A 932 40.44 -32.79 -27.24
N GLY A 933 39.42 -33.12 -26.44
CA GLY A 933 39.58 -33.78 -25.13
C GLY A 933 38.35 -34.51 -24.61
N LEU A 934 37.28 -34.59 -25.41
CA LEU A 934 36.04 -35.31 -25.04
C LEU A 934 36.29 -36.81 -24.81
N ASP A 935 37.25 -37.40 -25.52
CA ASP A 935 37.58 -38.83 -25.42
C ASP A 935 38.28 -39.22 -24.11
N ILE A 936 38.71 -38.23 -23.30
CA ILE A 936 39.35 -38.48 -22.00
C ILE A 936 38.33 -39.04 -21.01
N TYR A 937 37.07 -38.64 -21.08
CA TYR A 937 36.04 -39.03 -20.12
C TYR A 937 34.99 -39.92 -20.79
N SER A 938 34.43 -40.84 -20.01
CA SER A 938 33.47 -41.83 -20.53
C SER A 938 32.06 -41.24 -20.63
N ASP A 939 31.44 -41.40 -21.79
CA ASP A 939 30.02 -41.08 -22.07
C ASP A 939 29.02 -42.08 -21.45
N VAL A 940 29.50 -43.08 -20.72
CA VAL A 940 28.64 -44.10 -20.11
C VAL A 940 27.85 -43.48 -18.95
N GLU A 941 26.54 -43.34 -19.15
CA GLU A 941 25.61 -42.78 -18.16
C GLU A 941 25.19 -43.78 -17.08
N SER A 942 25.46 -45.08 -17.26
CA SER A 942 25.12 -46.12 -16.29
C SER A 942 26.11 -46.16 -15.14
N GLY A 943 25.67 -45.74 -13.96
CA GLY A 943 26.44 -45.82 -12.71
C GLY A 943 26.00 -44.79 -11.68
N SER A 944 26.50 -44.95 -10.45
CA SER A 944 26.29 -43.98 -9.37
C SER A 944 26.90 -42.62 -9.71
N GLN A 945 26.13 -41.58 -9.40
CA GLN A 945 26.43 -40.19 -9.72
C GLN A 945 26.84 -39.43 -8.46
N ASN A 946 27.64 -38.40 -8.65
CA ASN A 946 28.08 -37.51 -7.59
C ASN A 946 27.89 -36.05 -7.99
N PHE A 947 27.52 -35.20 -7.04
CA PHE A 947 27.58 -33.75 -7.17
C PHE A 947 28.89 -33.25 -6.56
N VAL A 948 29.63 -32.41 -7.29
CA VAL A 948 30.94 -31.92 -6.86
C VAL A 948 30.96 -30.40 -6.83
N VAL A 949 31.41 -29.85 -5.71
CA VAL A 949 31.86 -28.45 -5.59
C VAL A 949 33.39 -28.46 -5.57
N ALA A 950 34.00 -27.97 -6.65
CA ALA A 950 35.44 -27.86 -6.81
C ALA A 950 35.91 -26.44 -6.50
N VAL A 951 36.60 -26.26 -5.39
CA VAL A 951 37.12 -24.96 -4.92
C VAL A 951 38.59 -24.83 -5.31
N ASN A 952 38.94 -23.81 -6.09
CA ASN A 952 40.28 -23.51 -6.61
C ASN A 952 41.22 -22.94 -5.51
N ASN A 953 41.35 -23.68 -4.41
CA ASN A 953 42.25 -23.40 -3.31
C ASN A 953 42.38 -24.67 -2.46
N THR A 954 43.54 -25.31 -2.49
CA THR A 954 43.83 -26.58 -1.79
C THR A 954 43.90 -26.45 -0.26
N LYS A 955 43.92 -25.22 0.26
CA LYS A 955 43.95 -24.91 1.71
C LYS A 955 42.62 -24.38 2.23
N ALA A 956 41.57 -24.32 1.40
CA ALA A 956 40.28 -23.76 1.79
C ALA A 956 39.54 -24.65 2.81
N SER A 957 39.08 -24.06 3.91
CA SER A 957 38.23 -24.80 4.85
C SER A 957 36.82 -24.96 4.30
N LEU A 958 36.42 -26.19 3.95
CA LEU A 958 35.06 -26.50 3.49
C LEU A 958 34.08 -26.81 4.64
N LYS A 959 34.49 -26.66 5.90
CA LYS A 959 33.68 -27.07 7.07
C LYS A 959 32.31 -26.40 7.11
N GLN A 960 32.23 -25.10 6.84
CA GLN A 960 30.96 -24.36 6.88
C GLN A 960 30.05 -24.72 5.71
N ALA A 961 30.59 -24.84 4.50
CA ALA A 961 29.85 -25.33 3.34
C ALA A 961 29.30 -26.73 3.59
N ILE A 962 30.13 -27.66 4.09
CA ILE A 962 29.71 -29.03 4.42
C ILE A 962 28.59 -29.03 5.47
N ALA A 963 28.67 -28.18 6.50
CA ALA A 963 27.61 -28.07 7.51
C ALA A 963 26.28 -27.57 6.90
N GLY A 964 26.34 -26.59 6.00
CA GLY A 964 25.19 -26.09 5.25
C GLY A 964 24.56 -27.16 4.36
N PHE A 965 25.38 -27.87 3.58
CA PHE A 965 24.93 -28.95 2.71
C PHE A 965 24.37 -30.14 3.52
N ASN A 966 24.96 -30.51 4.66
CA ASN A 966 24.40 -31.54 5.54
C ASN A 966 23.01 -31.16 6.07
N THR A 967 22.82 -29.89 6.44
CA THR A 967 21.52 -29.36 6.89
C THR A 967 20.51 -29.42 5.75
N HIS A 968 20.88 -28.92 4.58
CA HIS A 968 20.02 -28.96 3.39
C HIS A 968 19.64 -30.38 2.97
N ASN A 969 20.59 -31.31 3.03
CA ASN A 969 20.34 -32.72 2.70
C ASN A 969 19.37 -33.37 3.68
N ARG A 970 19.52 -33.09 4.98
CA ARG A 970 18.60 -33.59 6.01
C ARG A 970 17.20 -33.03 5.83
N ASP A 971 17.08 -31.76 5.45
CA ASP A 971 15.80 -31.06 5.45
C ASP A 971 15.04 -31.28 4.13
N GLN A 972 15.74 -31.37 2.99
CA GLN A 972 15.12 -31.43 1.65
C GLN A 972 15.32 -32.78 0.94
N PHE A 973 16.35 -33.55 1.29
CA PHE A 973 16.73 -34.80 0.62
C PHE A 973 16.86 -35.99 1.60
N ARG A 974 16.06 -35.98 2.67
CA ARG A 974 16.15 -36.94 3.79
C ARG A 974 16.09 -38.41 3.37
N GLN A 975 15.33 -38.71 2.31
CA GLN A 975 15.12 -40.07 1.80
C GLN A 975 16.26 -40.59 0.90
N ALA A 976 17.19 -39.72 0.48
CA ALA A 976 18.24 -40.06 -0.47
C ALA A 976 19.54 -40.59 0.17
N ASP A 977 19.61 -40.66 1.52
CA ASP A 977 20.74 -41.20 2.30
C ASP A 977 22.12 -40.62 1.89
N LEU A 978 22.16 -39.35 1.49
CA LEU A 978 23.33 -38.69 0.91
C LEU A 978 24.49 -38.57 1.89
N SER A 979 25.71 -38.69 1.38
CA SER A 979 26.95 -38.52 2.16
C SER A 979 27.89 -37.52 1.50
N ILE A 980 28.61 -36.75 2.31
CA ILE A 980 29.57 -35.75 1.84
C ILE A 980 30.98 -36.18 2.20
N ARG A 981 31.87 -36.23 1.21
CA ARG A 981 33.30 -36.48 1.38
C ARG A 981 34.13 -35.36 0.77
N GLN A 982 35.36 -35.20 1.26
CA GLN A 982 36.33 -34.27 0.69
C GLN A 982 37.40 -35.02 -0.10
N SER A 983 37.89 -34.43 -1.18
CA SER A 983 39.03 -34.92 -1.97
C SER A 983 39.83 -33.73 -2.50
N GLN A 984 40.97 -33.97 -3.15
CA GLN A 984 41.77 -32.94 -3.80
C GLN A 984 42.23 -33.43 -5.18
N VAL A 985 42.09 -32.58 -6.20
CA VAL A 985 42.53 -32.85 -7.57
C VAL A 985 43.19 -31.58 -8.12
N ALA A 986 44.46 -31.70 -8.55
CA ALA A 986 45.27 -30.54 -8.96
C ALA A 986 45.22 -29.41 -7.90
N ASP A 987 44.89 -28.20 -8.33
CA ASP A 987 44.76 -27.01 -7.47
C ASP A 987 43.38 -26.87 -6.81
N TYR A 988 42.51 -27.89 -6.97
CA TYR A 988 41.15 -27.87 -6.47
C TYR A 988 40.94 -28.78 -5.25
N GLN A 989 40.27 -28.24 -4.24
CA GLN A 989 39.67 -29.00 -3.15
C GLN A 989 38.22 -29.31 -3.51
N LEU A 990 37.87 -30.60 -3.50
CA LEU A 990 36.55 -31.09 -3.90
C LEU A 990 35.70 -31.42 -2.66
N MET A 991 34.49 -30.89 -2.61
CA MET A 991 33.40 -31.44 -1.78
C MET A 991 32.49 -32.28 -2.67
N ILE A 992 32.34 -33.55 -2.34
CA ILE A 992 31.67 -34.55 -3.17
C ILE A 992 30.47 -35.07 -2.39
N VAL A 993 29.28 -34.81 -2.90
CA VAL A 993 28.02 -35.38 -2.40
C VAL A 993 27.71 -36.62 -3.23
N SER A 994 27.60 -37.76 -2.57
CA SER A 994 27.51 -39.08 -3.19
C SER A 994 26.19 -39.79 -2.85
N LYS A 995 25.97 -40.94 -3.52
CA LYS A 995 24.82 -41.86 -3.44
C LYS A 995 23.60 -41.53 -4.31
N PHE A 996 23.75 -40.69 -5.32
CA PHE A 996 22.72 -40.56 -6.36
C PHE A 996 22.72 -41.82 -7.23
N LYS A 997 21.57 -42.50 -7.32
CA LYS A 997 21.45 -43.76 -8.08
C LYS A 997 21.29 -43.51 -9.57
N THR A 998 20.75 -42.34 -9.93
CA THR A 998 20.44 -41.97 -11.31
C THR A 998 20.96 -40.57 -11.66
N LYS A 999 21.19 -40.33 -12.95
CA LYS A 999 21.54 -39.00 -13.51
C LYS A 999 20.49 -37.94 -13.14
N ASN A 1000 19.21 -38.29 -13.17
CA ASN A 1000 18.11 -37.39 -12.86
C ASN A 1000 18.07 -36.97 -11.38
N GLU A 1001 18.38 -37.89 -10.46
CA GLU A 1001 18.51 -37.55 -9.03
C GLU A 1001 19.64 -36.54 -8.80
N ALA A 1002 20.79 -36.74 -9.44
CA ALA A 1002 21.93 -35.82 -9.33
C ALA A 1002 21.64 -34.46 -9.99
N ILE A 1003 20.92 -34.42 -11.12
CA ILE A 1003 20.49 -33.17 -11.78
C ILE A 1003 19.48 -32.42 -10.91
N ASN A 1004 18.48 -33.10 -10.37
CA ASN A 1004 17.50 -32.47 -9.49
C ASN A 1004 18.18 -31.89 -8.25
N TYR A 1005 19.12 -32.62 -7.66
CA TYR A 1005 19.92 -32.15 -6.54
C TYR A 1005 20.80 -30.95 -6.92
N PHE A 1006 21.49 -31.01 -8.07
CA PHE A 1006 22.30 -29.91 -8.62
C PHE A 1006 21.47 -28.63 -8.80
N THR A 1007 20.29 -28.72 -9.43
CA THR A 1007 19.44 -27.56 -9.69
C THR A 1007 18.93 -26.92 -8.40
N ASN A 1008 18.48 -27.73 -7.43
CA ASN A 1008 17.97 -27.23 -6.15
C ASN A 1008 19.07 -26.62 -5.27
N THR A 1009 20.26 -27.22 -5.26
CA THR A 1009 21.36 -26.72 -4.44
C THR A 1009 21.98 -25.45 -5.03
N VAL A 1010 22.22 -25.41 -6.34
CA VAL A 1010 22.78 -24.22 -7.03
C VAL A 1010 21.85 -23.01 -6.92
N ALA A 1011 20.52 -23.21 -6.92
CA ALA A 1011 19.56 -22.13 -6.71
C ALA A 1011 19.60 -21.55 -5.28
N ASN A 1012 20.02 -22.34 -4.28
CA ASN A 1012 20.10 -21.93 -2.89
C ASN A 1012 21.46 -21.27 -2.56
N ARG A 1013 21.59 -19.98 -2.92
CA ARG A 1013 22.83 -19.19 -2.73
C ARG A 1013 23.38 -19.22 -1.29
N LYS A 1014 22.53 -19.43 -0.27
CA LYS A 1014 22.97 -19.52 1.14
C LYS A 1014 23.95 -20.68 1.40
N LEU A 1015 23.89 -21.75 0.60
CA LEU A 1015 24.77 -22.92 0.76
C LEU A 1015 26.23 -22.62 0.37
N PHE A 1016 26.44 -21.60 -0.45
CA PHE A 1016 27.77 -21.24 -0.96
C PHE A 1016 28.37 -20.01 -0.28
N LYS A 1017 27.67 -19.39 0.69
CA LYS A 1017 28.09 -18.14 1.34
C LYS A 1017 29.50 -18.19 1.94
N SER A 1018 29.90 -19.32 2.51
CA SER A 1018 31.26 -19.50 3.06
C SER A 1018 32.35 -19.62 1.98
N LEU A 1019 31.96 -19.70 0.71
CA LEU A 1019 32.84 -19.83 -0.46
C LEU A 1019 32.85 -18.54 -1.32
N ASP A 1020 32.14 -17.47 -0.91
CA ASP A 1020 31.96 -16.24 -1.72
C ASP A 1020 33.29 -15.54 -2.08
N THR A 1021 34.36 -15.79 -1.32
CA THR A 1021 35.70 -15.23 -1.57
C THR A 1021 36.64 -16.18 -2.31
N LEU A 1022 36.17 -17.38 -2.66
CA LEU A 1022 36.96 -18.45 -3.27
C LEU A 1022 36.40 -18.80 -4.66
N GLY A 1023 37.28 -18.98 -5.64
CA GLY A 1023 36.84 -19.43 -6.97
C GLY A 1023 36.38 -20.90 -6.90
N TYR A 1024 35.11 -21.20 -7.17
CA TYR A 1024 34.60 -22.58 -7.21
C TYR A 1024 33.80 -22.91 -8.47
N ARG A 1025 33.62 -24.21 -8.73
CA ARG A 1025 32.87 -24.77 -9.87
C ARG A 1025 31.99 -25.93 -9.39
N ASN A 1026 30.76 -26.00 -9.91
CA ASN A 1026 29.81 -27.07 -9.59
C ASN A 1026 29.58 -27.95 -10.82
N PHE A 1027 29.59 -29.26 -10.66
CA PHE A 1027 29.29 -30.21 -11.74
C PHE A 1027 28.81 -31.55 -11.20
N ILE A 1028 28.21 -32.36 -12.08
CA ILE A 1028 27.84 -33.75 -11.79
C ILE A 1028 28.85 -34.66 -12.47
N ILE A 1029 29.21 -35.77 -11.82
CA ILE A 1029 30.21 -36.72 -12.30
C ILE A 1029 29.92 -38.15 -11.88
N THR A 1030 30.10 -39.11 -12.78
CA THR A 1030 30.02 -40.56 -12.49
C THR A 1030 31.22 -40.99 -11.64
N ASP A 1031 31.10 -42.07 -10.85
CA ASP A 1031 32.25 -42.61 -10.10
C ASP A 1031 33.45 -42.96 -11.01
N ALA A 1032 33.19 -43.50 -12.21
CA ALA A 1032 34.22 -43.82 -13.19
C ALA A 1032 34.95 -42.56 -13.68
N ASN A 1033 34.22 -41.50 -14.03
CA ASN A 1033 34.82 -40.25 -14.46
C ASN A 1033 35.47 -39.48 -13.31
N LEU A 1034 34.98 -39.62 -12.08
CA LEU A 1034 35.59 -39.03 -10.89
C LEU A 1034 36.95 -39.69 -10.58
N LYS A 1035 37.03 -41.01 -10.70
CA LYS A 1035 38.30 -41.74 -10.63
C LYS A 1035 39.25 -41.28 -11.73
N LYS A 1036 38.76 -41.20 -12.97
CA LYS A 1036 39.57 -40.76 -14.11
C LYS A 1036 40.02 -39.30 -14.00
N LEU A 1037 39.18 -38.41 -13.47
CA LEU A 1037 39.52 -37.01 -13.17
C LEU A 1037 40.63 -36.91 -12.12
N THR A 1038 40.59 -37.79 -11.12
CA THR A 1038 41.63 -37.86 -10.08
C THR A 1038 42.96 -38.35 -10.64
N GLU A 1039 42.93 -39.32 -11.56
CA GLU A 1039 44.12 -39.85 -12.24
C GLU A 1039 44.72 -38.86 -13.24
N THR A 1040 43.88 -38.23 -14.08
CA THR A 1040 44.34 -37.33 -15.15
C THR A 1040 44.66 -35.93 -14.64
N ARG A 1041 44.06 -35.50 -13.52
CA ARG A 1041 44.14 -34.14 -12.97
C ARG A 1041 43.65 -33.05 -13.94
N LYS A 1042 42.84 -33.41 -14.94
CA LYS A 1042 42.38 -32.55 -16.05
C LYS A 1042 40.97 -32.02 -15.85
N ILE A 1043 40.78 -31.12 -14.88
CA ILE A 1043 39.46 -30.61 -14.49
C ILE A 1043 38.84 -29.70 -15.56
N ALA A 1044 39.64 -28.92 -16.28
CA ALA A 1044 39.15 -28.03 -17.33
C ALA A 1044 38.51 -28.82 -18.49
N GLU A 1045 39.13 -29.93 -18.88
CA GLU A 1045 38.63 -30.85 -19.89
C GLU A 1045 37.37 -31.59 -19.41
N TYR A 1046 37.27 -31.88 -18.11
CA TYR A 1046 36.06 -32.46 -17.54
C TYR A 1046 34.89 -31.47 -17.55
N LEU A 1047 35.13 -30.19 -17.25
CA LEU A 1047 34.09 -29.15 -17.32
C LEU A 1047 33.59 -28.95 -18.75
N ASN A 1048 34.47 -29.06 -19.74
CA ASN A 1048 34.08 -29.05 -21.16
C ASN A 1048 33.24 -30.28 -21.51
N PHE A 1049 33.66 -31.47 -21.07
CA PHE A 1049 32.90 -32.71 -21.22
C PHE A 1049 31.52 -32.62 -20.55
N PHE A 1050 31.44 -32.11 -19.31
CA PHE A 1050 30.20 -31.91 -18.56
C PHE A 1050 29.26 -30.95 -19.28
N LYS A 1051 29.75 -29.82 -19.80
CA LYS A 1051 28.94 -28.88 -20.58
C LYS A 1051 28.32 -29.56 -21.80
N VAL A 1052 29.13 -30.22 -22.63
CA VAL A 1052 28.68 -30.85 -23.87
C VAL A 1052 27.76 -32.05 -23.62
N LYS A 1053 28.02 -32.85 -22.57
CA LYS A 1053 27.38 -34.17 -22.38
C LYS A 1053 26.30 -34.20 -21.30
N TYR A 1054 26.27 -33.26 -20.37
CA TYR A 1054 25.26 -33.19 -19.31
C TYR A 1054 24.34 -31.98 -19.46
N ILE A 1055 24.81 -30.85 -20.01
CA ILE A 1055 24.01 -29.62 -20.15
C ILE A 1055 23.34 -29.56 -21.53
N ASP A 1056 24.08 -29.79 -22.61
CA ASP A 1056 23.56 -29.60 -23.98
C ASP A 1056 22.73 -30.80 -24.53
N SER A 1057 22.79 -31.98 -23.90
CA SER A 1057 22.16 -33.23 -24.39
C SER A 1057 20.79 -33.58 -23.78
N GLY A 1058 20.30 -32.81 -22.80
CA GLY A 1058 19.12 -33.15 -21.97
C GLY A 1058 17.75 -32.68 -22.46
N ALA A 1059 17.62 -32.08 -23.64
CA ALA A 1059 16.37 -31.47 -24.13
C ALA A 1059 15.40 -32.47 -24.80
N GLY A 1060 15.26 -33.68 -24.26
CA GLY A 1060 14.35 -34.71 -24.77
C GLY A 1060 13.83 -35.66 -23.70
N SER A 1061 12.51 -35.71 -23.55
CA SER A 1061 11.68 -36.64 -22.76
C SER A 1061 11.47 -36.37 -21.25
N ASN A 1062 10.30 -35.82 -20.91
CA ASN A 1062 9.25 -36.53 -20.15
C ASN A 1062 8.04 -35.62 -19.88
N LYS A 1063 6.87 -36.03 -20.38
CA LYS A 1063 5.55 -35.46 -20.06
C LYS A 1063 4.98 -36.20 -18.85
N GLN A 1064 4.57 -35.47 -17.81
CA GLN A 1064 3.46 -35.87 -16.94
C GLN A 1064 2.69 -34.63 -16.48
N SER A 1065 1.37 -34.74 -16.57
CA SER A 1065 0.39 -33.67 -16.32
C SER A 1065 0.05 -33.54 -14.84
N GLU A 1066 -0.01 -32.31 -14.33
CA GLU A 1066 -0.80 -32.00 -13.13
C GLU A 1066 -2.03 -31.17 -13.54
N ALA A 1067 -3.20 -31.64 -13.14
CA ALA A 1067 -4.50 -31.03 -13.42
C ALA A 1067 -4.78 -29.88 -12.44
N LYS A 1068 -5.33 -28.78 -12.96
CA LYS A 1068 -5.87 -27.67 -12.16
C LYS A 1068 -7.22 -28.06 -11.52
N PRO A 1069 -7.54 -27.58 -10.31
CA PRO A 1069 -8.78 -27.93 -9.62
C PRO A 1069 -10.02 -27.38 -10.35
N ALA A 1070 -11.12 -28.15 -10.34
CA ALA A 1070 -12.39 -27.81 -10.97
C ALA A 1070 -13.19 -26.76 -10.15
N TYR A 1071 -13.87 -25.85 -10.85
CA TYR A 1071 -14.76 -24.85 -10.25
C TYR A 1071 -16.09 -25.46 -9.80
N ASN A 1072 -16.52 -25.13 -8.58
CA ASN A 1072 -17.72 -25.69 -7.92
C ASN A 1072 -18.82 -24.64 -7.65
N GLY A 1073 -18.80 -23.48 -8.31
CA GLY A 1073 -19.82 -22.44 -8.11
C GLY A 1073 -21.09 -22.68 -8.95
N PRO A 1074 -22.16 -21.90 -8.71
CA PRO A 1074 -23.50 -22.16 -9.28
C PRO A 1074 -23.61 -21.88 -10.79
N PHE A 1075 -22.69 -21.11 -11.35
CA PHE A 1075 -22.70 -20.71 -12.77
C PHE A 1075 -22.01 -21.73 -13.68
N SER A 1076 -22.52 -21.88 -14.91
CA SER A 1076 -21.93 -22.75 -15.93
C SER A 1076 -20.60 -22.17 -16.42
N PRO A 1077 -19.47 -22.90 -16.35
CA PRO A 1077 -18.16 -22.44 -16.85
C PRO A 1077 -18.10 -22.33 -18.38
N LYS A 1078 -19.16 -22.71 -19.08
CA LYS A 1078 -19.28 -22.55 -20.54
C LYS A 1078 -19.60 -21.10 -20.86
N THR A 1079 -18.58 -20.36 -21.29
CA THR A 1079 -18.71 -18.97 -21.76
C THR A 1079 -18.83 -18.86 -23.28
N GLU A 1080 -18.92 -19.99 -24.00
CA GLU A 1080 -19.05 -20.02 -25.46
C GLU A 1080 -20.50 -19.77 -25.90
N GLY A 1081 -20.68 -19.26 -27.13
CA GLY A 1081 -22.00 -18.96 -27.70
C GLY A 1081 -22.47 -17.52 -27.49
N ILE A 1082 -23.73 -17.26 -27.83
CA ILE A 1082 -24.36 -15.93 -27.81
C ILE A 1082 -24.31 -15.35 -26.39
N GLN A 1083 -24.09 -14.05 -26.31
CA GLN A 1083 -24.00 -13.29 -25.06
C GLN A 1083 -25.02 -12.17 -25.04
N SER A 1084 -25.31 -11.74 -23.82
CA SER A 1084 -26.00 -10.51 -23.53
C SER A 1084 -25.09 -9.58 -22.74
N PHE A 1085 -25.14 -8.29 -23.03
CA PHE A 1085 -24.65 -7.27 -22.11
C PHE A 1085 -25.75 -6.96 -21.12
N VAL A 1086 -25.41 -6.89 -19.84
CA VAL A 1086 -26.33 -6.57 -18.76
C VAL A 1086 -25.82 -5.34 -18.00
N LEU A 1087 -26.72 -4.39 -17.76
CA LEU A 1087 -26.52 -3.23 -16.91
C LEU A 1087 -27.60 -3.22 -15.82
N ILE A 1088 -27.16 -3.32 -14.57
CA ILE A 1088 -28.01 -3.31 -13.38
C ILE A 1088 -27.91 -1.92 -12.75
N ILE A 1089 -29.07 -1.30 -12.56
CA ILE A 1089 -29.20 0.08 -12.04
C ILE A 1089 -30.29 0.15 -10.95
N PRO A 1090 -30.22 1.11 -10.02
CA PRO A 1090 -31.27 1.36 -9.04
C PRO A 1090 -32.50 1.97 -9.73
N LYS A 1091 -33.69 1.48 -9.41
CA LYS A 1091 -34.96 1.91 -10.00
C LYS A 1091 -35.30 3.36 -9.65
N GLU A 1092 -35.01 3.80 -8.44
CA GLU A 1092 -35.44 5.11 -7.92
C GLU A 1092 -34.46 6.26 -8.22
N GLU A 1093 -33.19 5.92 -8.54
CA GLU A 1093 -32.12 6.90 -8.75
C GLU A 1093 -31.84 7.19 -10.24
N THR A 1094 -32.55 6.55 -11.16
CA THR A 1094 -32.25 6.60 -12.59
C THR A 1094 -33.49 6.87 -13.42
N LYS A 1095 -33.29 7.39 -14.65
CA LYS A 1095 -34.35 7.53 -15.68
C LYS A 1095 -34.20 6.38 -16.69
N PRO A 1096 -34.86 5.22 -16.49
CA PRO A 1096 -34.53 4.01 -17.23
C PRO A 1096 -34.88 4.13 -18.71
N ASP A 1097 -35.95 4.83 -19.05
CA ASP A 1097 -36.36 5.04 -20.44
C ASP A 1097 -35.34 5.88 -21.21
N ALA A 1098 -34.78 6.91 -20.58
CA ALA A 1098 -33.72 7.73 -21.18
C ALA A 1098 -32.43 6.91 -21.37
N LEU A 1099 -32.12 6.02 -20.44
CA LEU A 1099 -30.97 5.12 -20.52
C LEU A 1099 -31.14 4.05 -21.61
N VAL A 1100 -32.31 3.44 -21.71
CA VAL A 1100 -32.64 2.48 -22.78
C VAL A 1100 -32.54 3.17 -24.15
N GLU A 1101 -33.05 4.38 -24.27
CA GLU A 1101 -32.98 5.15 -25.52
C GLU A 1101 -31.54 5.53 -25.87
N ALA A 1102 -30.72 5.94 -24.89
CA ALA A 1102 -29.30 6.20 -25.09
C ALA A 1102 -28.55 4.94 -25.55
N ILE A 1103 -28.86 3.78 -24.99
CA ILE A 1103 -28.28 2.49 -25.40
C ILE A 1103 -28.72 2.12 -26.82
N ARG A 1104 -29.98 2.39 -27.20
CA ARG A 1104 -30.45 2.16 -28.58
C ARG A 1104 -29.72 3.06 -29.59
N GLN A 1105 -29.54 4.34 -29.26
CA GLN A 1105 -28.79 5.28 -30.11
C GLN A 1105 -27.32 4.87 -30.23
N PHE A 1106 -26.71 4.44 -29.13
CA PHE A 1106 -25.37 3.87 -29.12
C PHE A 1106 -25.27 2.63 -30.02
N ASN A 1107 -26.25 1.73 -29.95
CA ASN A 1107 -26.31 0.52 -30.78
C ASN A 1107 -26.50 0.85 -32.25
N GLN A 1108 -27.41 1.76 -32.59
CA GLN A 1108 -27.64 2.16 -33.98
C GLN A 1108 -26.38 2.80 -34.59
N LYS A 1109 -25.68 3.62 -33.81
CA LYS A 1109 -24.47 4.33 -34.25
C LYS A 1109 -23.26 3.40 -34.42
N ASN A 1110 -23.03 2.52 -33.45
CA ASN A 1110 -21.78 1.75 -33.37
C ASN A 1110 -21.92 0.29 -33.81
N TYR A 1111 -23.14 -0.23 -33.83
CA TYR A 1111 -23.46 -1.64 -34.08
C TYR A 1111 -24.66 -1.79 -35.04
N GLY A 1112 -24.95 -0.81 -35.89
CA GLY A 1112 -26.13 -0.78 -36.76
C GLY A 1112 -26.23 -1.93 -37.78
N SER A 1113 -25.14 -2.64 -38.04
CA SER A 1113 -25.13 -3.88 -38.84
C SER A 1113 -25.49 -5.14 -38.04
N GLN A 1114 -25.59 -5.04 -36.71
CA GLN A 1114 -25.99 -6.11 -35.81
C GLN A 1114 -27.43 -5.88 -35.35
N SER A 1115 -28.25 -6.94 -35.36
CA SER A 1115 -29.64 -6.88 -34.89
C SER A 1115 -29.73 -6.94 -33.35
N LEU A 1116 -29.13 -5.95 -32.68
CA LEU A 1116 -29.12 -5.89 -31.21
C LEU A 1116 -30.46 -5.42 -30.65
N GLN A 1117 -30.98 -6.13 -29.64
CA GLN A 1117 -32.23 -5.78 -28.99
C GLN A 1117 -31.99 -5.30 -27.55
N VAL A 1118 -32.52 -4.13 -27.20
CA VAL A 1118 -32.43 -3.56 -25.86
C VAL A 1118 -33.74 -3.80 -25.12
N THR A 1119 -33.69 -4.57 -24.04
CA THR A 1119 -34.81 -4.85 -23.15
C THR A 1119 -34.53 -4.28 -21.76
N SER A 1120 -35.58 -3.86 -21.06
CA SER A 1120 -35.52 -3.43 -19.66
C SER A 1120 -36.50 -4.25 -18.86
N SER A 1121 -36.06 -4.83 -17.75
CA SER A 1121 -36.86 -5.70 -16.90
C SER A 1121 -36.49 -5.50 -15.43
N MET A 1122 -37.43 -5.72 -14.53
CA MET A 1122 -37.14 -5.73 -13.10
C MET A 1122 -36.24 -6.93 -12.76
N LEU A 1123 -35.12 -6.68 -12.09
CA LEU A 1123 -34.33 -7.75 -11.46
C LEU A 1123 -34.94 -8.10 -10.09
N ASP A 1124 -35.33 -7.07 -9.34
CA ASP A 1124 -36.07 -7.10 -8.09
C ASP A 1124 -36.78 -5.74 -7.88
N ASP A 1125 -37.38 -5.53 -6.72
CA ASP A 1125 -38.25 -4.39 -6.43
C ASP A 1125 -37.56 -3.02 -6.53
N PHE A 1126 -36.22 -3.00 -6.42
CA PHE A 1126 -35.42 -1.79 -6.36
C PHE A 1126 -34.32 -1.73 -7.45
N ARG A 1127 -34.08 -2.79 -8.22
CA ARG A 1127 -33.09 -2.82 -9.31
C ARG A 1127 -33.72 -3.19 -10.65
N LEU A 1128 -33.38 -2.41 -11.67
CA LEU A 1128 -33.67 -2.71 -13.06
C LEU A 1128 -32.47 -3.39 -13.72
N MET A 1129 -32.74 -4.38 -14.56
CA MET A 1129 -31.79 -4.98 -15.47
C MET A 1129 -32.11 -4.54 -16.89
N ILE A 1130 -31.23 -3.72 -17.45
CA ILE A 1130 -31.21 -3.40 -18.87
C ILE A 1130 -30.30 -4.41 -19.56
N LYS A 1131 -30.82 -5.05 -20.60
CA LYS A 1131 -30.14 -6.11 -21.31
C LYS A 1131 -30.06 -5.79 -22.80
N VAL A 1132 -28.88 -6.01 -23.38
CA VAL A 1132 -28.67 -5.94 -24.82
C VAL A 1132 -28.37 -7.33 -25.33
N GLU A 1133 -29.30 -7.88 -26.11
CA GLU A 1133 -29.25 -9.22 -26.68
C GLU A 1133 -28.73 -9.19 -28.12
N GLY A 1134 -28.24 -10.33 -28.61
CA GLY A 1134 -27.81 -10.51 -30.00
C GLY A 1134 -26.30 -10.44 -30.22
N ILE A 1135 -25.50 -10.46 -29.15
CA ILE A 1135 -24.03 -10.41 -29.25
C ILE A 1135 -23.49 -11.82 -29.51
N SER A 1136 -22.75 -12.02 -30.58
CA SER A 1136 -22.48 -13.36 -31.14
C SER A 1136 -21.60 -14.28 -30.29
N ASN A 1137 -20.69 -13.74 -29.48
CA ASN A 1137 -19.75 -14.53 -28.67
C ASN A 1137 -19.16 -13.70 -27.49
N ALA A 1138 -18.50 -14.38 -26.54
CA ALA A 1138 -17.87 -13.76 -25.37
C ALA A 1138 -16.89 -12.63 -25.70
N LYS A 1139 -16.10 -12.77 -26.78
CA LYS A 1139 -15.15 -11.73 -27.21
C LYS A 1139 -15.91 -10.48 -27.67
N SER A 1140 -16.91 -10.64 -28.54
CA SER A 1140 -17.78 -9.55 -28.99
C SER A 1140 -18.58 -8.92 -27.85
N GLY A 1141 -18.98 -9.71 -26.84
CA GLY A 1141 -19.63 -9.21 -25.62
C GLY A 1141 -18.71 -8.32 -24.78
N LEU A 1142 -17.45 -8.73 -24.59
CA LEU A 1142 -16.46 -7.94 -23.86
C LEU A 1142 -16.06 -6.68 -24.64
N GLU A 1143 -15.99 -6.75 -25.96
CA GLU A 1143 -15.79 -5.59 -26.84
C GLU A 1143 -16.96 -4.60 -26.74
N TYR A 1144 -18.19 -5.10 -26.79
CA TYR A 1144 -19.40 -4.30 -26.59
C TYR A 1144 -19.41 -3.62 -25.22
N LEU A 1145 -19.09 -4.36 -24.15
CA LEU A 1145 -19.02 -3.84 -22.78
C LEU A 1145 -17.98 -2.70 -22.67
N ARG A 1146 -16.79 -2.87 -23.27
CA ARG A 1146 -15.75 -1.83 -23.25
C ARG A 1146 -16.17 -0.59 -24.03
N ALA A 1147 -16.81 -0.77 -25.18
CA ALA A 1147 -17.26 0.34 -26.01
C ALA A 1147 -18.35 1.14 -25.29
N ILE A 1148 -19.38 0.47 -24.77
CA ILE A 1148 -20.51 1.14 -24.12
C ILE A 1148 -20.10 1.80 -22.81
N ALA A 1149 -19.22 1.19 -22.01
CA ALA A 1149 -18.75 1.73 -20.72
C ALA A 1149 -17.98 3.06 -20.83
N THR A 1150 -17.55 3.44 -22.04
CA THR A 1150 -16.86 4.72 -22.30
C THR A 1150 -17.76 5.80 -22.91
N ASP A 1151 -19.02 5.46 -23.21
CA ASP A 1151 -19.97 6.39 -23.83
C ASP A 1151 -20.66 7.27 -22.78
N GLN A 1152 -20.32 8.56 -22.78
CA GLN A 1152 -20.89 9.54 -21.83
C GLN A 1152 -22.38 9.81 -22.07
N GLN A 1153 -22.91 9.57 -23.26
CA GLN A 1153 -24.35 9.74 -23.52
C GLN A 1153 -25.15 8.59 -22.90
N VAL A 1154 -24.60 7.37 -22.90
CA VAL A 1154 -25.20 6.21 -22.24
C VAL A 1154 -25.11 6.33 -20.71
N TYR A 1155 -23.96 6.71 -20.14
CA TYR A 1155 -23.77 6.72 -18.68
C TYR A 1155 -24.08 8.06 -18.00
N GLY A 1156 -24.23 9.15 -18.76
CA GLY A 1156 -24.59 10.47 -18.23
C GLY A 1156 -25.87 10.47 -17.36
N PRO A 1157 -26.97 9.80 -17.77
CA PRO A 1157 -28.18 9.70 -16.96
C PRO A 1157 -28.04 8.94 -15.62
N ILE A 1158 -26.92 8.25 -15.40
CA ILE A 1158 -26.66 7.41 -14.21
C ILE A 1158 -25.30 7.72 -13.55
N GLN A 1159 -24.73 8.90 -13.81
CA GLN A 1159 -23.39 9.30 -13.35
C GLN A 1159 -23.23 9.27 -11.82
N ASP A 1160 -24.32 9.54 -11.08
CA ASP A 1160 -24.36 9.55 -9.62
C ASP A 1160 -25.01 8.29 -9.02
N ALA A 1161 -25.44 7.32 -9.85
CA ALA A 1161 -26.15 6.12 -9.41
C ALA A 1161 -25.22 4.90 -9.31
N ASN A 1162 -25.46 4.04 -8.32
CA ASN A 1162 -24.70 2.80 -8.15
C ASN A 1162 -25.11 1.74 -9.18
N TYR A 1163 -24.30 1.52 -10.22
CA TYR A 1163 -24.58 0.54 -11.27
C TYR A 1163 -23.54 -0.58 -11.38
N ARG A 1164 -23.92 -1.70 -12.02
CA ARG A 1164 -23.02 -2.81 -12.35
C ARG A 1164 -23.28 -3.30 -13.76
N ASN A 1165 -22.23 -3.57 -14.52
CA ASN A 1165 -22.35 -4.12 -15.86
C ASN A 1165 -21.43 -5.34 -16.04
N PHE A 1166 -21.88 -6.27 -16.88
CA PHE A 1166 -21.13 -7.48 -17.23
C PHE A 1166 -21.72 -8.13 -18.47
N VAL A 1167 -21.00 -9.13 -18.99
CA VAL A 1167 -21.46 -9.98 -20.09
C VAL A 1167 -21.92 -11.31 -19.51
N ILE A 1168 -22.96 -11.90 -20.07
CA ILE A 1168 -23.56 -13.12 -19.55
C ILE A 1168 -24.12 -14.00 -20.68
N THR A 1169 -23.95 -15.33 -20.55
CA THR A 1169 -24.63 -16.29 -21.43
C THR A 1169 -26.10 -16.42 -21.03
N PRO A 1170 -27.00 -16.83 -21.94
CA PRO A 1170 -28.40 -17.11 -21.60
C PRO A 1170 -28.56 -18.11 -20.45
N GLU A 1171 -27.71 -19.14 -20.39
CA GLU A 1171 -27.70 -20.13 -19.31
C GLU A 1171 -27.36 -19.48 -17.95
N ASN A 1172 -26.29 -18.70 -17.90
CA ASN A 1172 -25.89 -18.03 -16.66
C ASN A 1172 -26.84 -16.88 -16.29
N GLU A 1173 -27.52 -16.26 -17.26
CA GLU A 1173 -28.53 -15.24 -17.00
C GLU A 1173 -29.72 -15.82 -16.26
N ALA A 1174 -30.18 -17.03 -16.63
CA ALA A 1174 -31.26 -17.71 -15.94
C ALA A 1174 -30.90 -17.97 -14.47
N ILE A 1175 -29.68 -18.46 -14.22
CA ILE A 1175 -29.15 -18.69 -12.87
C ILE A 1175 -29.03 -17.35 -12.11
N PHE A 1176 -28.48 -16.32 -12.78
CA PHE A 1176 -28.30 -15.00 -12.19
C PHE A 1176 -29.63 -14.32 -11.81
N ARG A 1177 -30.69 -14.49 -12.60
CA ARG A 1177 -32.01 -13.95 -12.30
C ARG A 1177 -32.70 -14.68 -11.14
N GLN A 1178 -32.38 -15.95 -10.93
CA GLN A 1178 -32.87 -16.73 -9.80
C GLN A 1178 -32.16 -16.31 -8.50
N ASP A 1179 -30.83 -16.21 -8.53
CA ASP A 1179 -30.03 -15.94 -7.33
C ASP A 1179 -29.92 -14.44 -7.01
N LYS A 1180 -30.02 -13.57 -8.02
CA LYS A 1180 -29.92 -12.10 -7.95
C LYS A 1180 -28.67 -11.58 -7.23
N ASN A 1181 -27.67 -12.44 -7.12
CA ASN A 1181 -26.44 -12.21 -6.39
C ASN A 1181 -25.33 -11.75 -7.33
N ILE A 1182 -25.17 -10.43 -7.42
CA ILE A 1182 -24.15 -9.80 -8.26
C ILE A 1182 -22.74 -10.20 -7.83
N LEU A 1183 -22.47 -10.32 -6.54
CA LEU A 1183 -21.12 -10.60 -6.05
C LEU A 1183 -20.65 -11.99 -6.46
N THR A 1184 -21.50 -13.01 -6.31
CA THR A 1184 -21.18 -14.38 -6.72
C THR A 1184 -21.00 -14.50 -8.24
N TYR A 1185 -21.81 -13.78 -9.03
CA TYR A 1185 -21.60 -13.74 -10.48
C TYR A 1185 -20.31 -13.02 -10.84
N MET A 1186 -19.92 -11.97 -10.13
CA MET A 1186 -18.67 -11.26 -10.39
C MET A 1186 -17.42 -12.08 -10.04
N GLU A 1187 -17.48 -12.98 -9.07
CA GLU A 1187 -16.40 -13.95 -8.80
C GLU A 1187 -16.26 -14.96 -9.93
N PHE A 1188 -17.37 -15.54 -10.38
CA PHE A 1188 -17.41 -16.38 -11.57
C PHE A 1188 -16.91 -15.64 -12.82
N TYR A 1189 -17.35 -14.40 -13.01
CA TYR A 1189 -16.99 -13.55 -14.14
C TYR A 1189 -15.49 -13.27 -14.17
N LYS A 1190 -14.87 -13.00 -13.01
CA LYS A 1190 -13.41 -12.85 -12.90
C LYS A 1190 -12.68 -14.12 -13.35
N GLN A 1191 -13.11 -15.28 -12.88
CA GLN A 1191 -12.45 -16.54 -13.17
C GLN A 1191 -12.62 -17.00 -14.63
N PHE A 1192 -13.80 -16.81 -15.23
CA PHE A 1192 -14.13 -17.40 -16.54
C PHE A 1192 -14.16 -16.40 -17.70
N TYR A 1193 -14.57 -15.16 -17.47
CA TYR A 1193 -14.57 -14.11 -18.51
C TYR A 1193 -13.28 -13.27 -18.49
N LEU A 1194 -12.73 -13.00 -17.30
CA LEU A 1194 -11.50 -12.22 -17.16
C LEU A 1194 -10.24 -13.09 -17.01
N LYS A 1195 -10.41 -14.40 -16.76
CA LYS A 1195 -9.34 -15.39 -16.51
C LYS A 1195 -8.35 -14.95 -15.41
N GLN A 1196 -8.88 -14.34 -14.35
CA GLN A 1196 -8.16 -13.83 -13.18
C GLN A 1196 -8.13 -14.82 -12.03
#